data_AF-A0A9P5ZVD2-F1
#
_entry.id   AF-A0A9P5ZVD2-F1
#
_cell.length_a   1.000
_cell.length_b   1.000
_cell.length_c   1.000
_cell.angle_alpha   90.00
_cell.angle_beta   90.00
_cell.angle_gamma   90.00
#
_symmetry.space_group_name_H-M   'P 1'
#
loop_
_entity.id
_entity.type
_entity.pdbx_description
1 polymer ?
#
loop_
_entity_poly.entity_id
_entity_poly.type
_entity_poly.pdbx_seq_one_letter_code
_entity_poly.pdbx_strand_id
1 'polypeptide(L)'
;MDPMVVLELPPHHLTSVLPILYAQLLRPETDPDYVGHSTHAIKMKITSNINFGGHTAYDGFSKVAVQTGLIKTMLALTQRKELDSVRASASYQAMDTISRLMTSGTIAERRSLVTDLVQRDIVKIALDKMDHPLCLHRQVAANLLRTLTTESFLGEMINGAQTADLIAKLASFTASGPDLFIKQFTSPSASWQTSIAIGRELTLPQAKAYAPRYFGLTQENAMWAMHGLMCRDPPPTHQTRFGILRHNPEVIDLMFKCASLRREPWYPENQCDSIACEVIAMLFMDLLENVPGVHTVLPDAAQASDEAEAEAFNESLQVLFSRDNWVEKIIGVQKRLDDEKWQDSLQFFKRVTRDYLAVQPPGEDAFIQIFEYRGTSRICMLRLIATATHASDLSTFTDANIISLLRVAHLSAQRAQNTKPPQSISNKVELYLGLECNQEIHREPLYTRSVPQSIEAPHIVSPELVIGPIAMLRLLTLLAQRNLLDKISSWQRLPNGTSKTVTLRQLQQMTSDETIGKLLKYSMKVVAARREKGTETMKKGELEYAGGIYMSAAEFAAALLAFDEATKGKWRTQLLGARSELVKSLGNAAEMSYQRGKFRRALRFASGAIEAGEGASVVDPALLVKNKRRFDAAKSQLP
;
A
#
# COMPACT_ATOMS: atom_id res chain seq x y z
N MET A 1 32.11 1.96 -36.50
CA MET A 1 32.77 1.80 -35.19
C MET A 1 31.98 0.77 -34.43
N ASP A 2 32.59 -0.34 -34.02
CA ASP A 2 31.89 -1.40 -33.27
C ASP A 2 31.52 -0.89 -31.87
N PRO A 3 30.22 -0.81 -31.51
CA PRO A 3 29.79 -0.31 -30.21
C PRO A 3 30.37 -1.12 -29.05
N MET A 4 30.55 -2.43 -29.18
CA MET A 4 31.08 -3.26 -28.09
C MET A 4 32.53 -2.90 -27.78
N VAL A 5 33.35 -2.68 -28.81
CA VAL A 5 34.76 -2.30 -28.65
C VAL A 5 34.89 -0.91 -27.99
N VAL A 6 33.99 0.02 -28.32
CA VAL A 6 33.98 1.36 -27.73
C VAL A 6 33.66 1.34 -26.25
N LEU A 7 32.70 0.51 -25.83
CA LEU A 7 32.21 0.48 -24.45
C LEU A 7 33.18 -0.23 -23.48
N GLU A 8 34.19 -0.93 -24.00
CA GLU A 8 35.28 -1.53 -23.21
C GLU A 8 36.48 -0.59 -22.99
N LEU A 9 36.44 0.63 -23.55
CA LEU A 9 37.52 1.59 -23.36
C LEU A 9 37.60 2.06 -21.88
N PRO A 10 38.81 2.40 -21.39
CA PRO A 10 38.96 3.00 -20.05
C PRO A 10 38.13 4.28 -19.86
N PRO A 11 37.68 4.60 -18.64
CA PRO A 11 36.80 5.75 -18.36
C PRO A 11 37.27 7.10 -18.94
N HIS A 12 38.58 7.37 -18.95
CA HIS A 12 39.12 8.62 -19.49
C HIS A 12 38.93 8.74 -21.02
N HIS A 13 39.00 7.63 -21.77
CA HIS A 13 38.73 7.64 -23.21
C HIS A 13 37.23 7.74 -23.50
N LEU A 14 36.39 7.12 -22.67
CA LEU A 14 34.93 7.14 -22.83
C LEU A 14 34.36 8.57 -22.85
N THR A 15 34.95 9.50 -22.10
CA THR A 15 34.51 10.91 -22.07
C THR A 15 34.47 11.57 -23.46
N SER A 16 35.37 11.16 -24.35
CA SER A 16 35.49 11.71 -25.71
C SER A 16 34.66 10.93 -26.75
N VAL A 17 34.47 9.63 -26.56
CA VAL A 17 33.86 8.75 -27.57
C VAL A 17 32.34 8.60 -27.37
N LEU A 18 31.86 8.57 -26.12
CA LEU A 18 30.43 8.44 -25.83
C LEU A 18 29.57 9.55 -26.43
N PRO A 19 29.97 10.84 -26.39
CA PRO A 19 29.21 11.90 -27.06
C PRO A 19 29.03 11.68 -28.57
N ILE A 20 30.06 11.13 -29.24
CA ILE A 20 30.02 10.84 -30.69
C ILE A 20 29.04 9.69 -30.95
N LEU A 21 29.14 8.62 -30.16
CA LEU A 21 28.22 7.49 -30.22
C LEU A 21 26.77 7.97 -30.02
N TYR A 22 26.51 8.77 -28.99
CA TYR A 22 25.19 9.32 -28.69
C TYR A 22 24.64 10.19 -29.82
N ALA A 23 25.46 11.08 -30.39
CA ALA A 23 25.06 11.88 -31.53
C ALA A 23 24.69 11.01 -32.74
N GLN A 24 25.41 9.90 -32.98
CA GLN A 24 25.10 8.97 -34.06
C GLN A 24 23.78 8.22 -33.82
N LEU A 25 23.48 7.79 -32.59
CA LEU A 25 22.21 7.13 -32.27
C LEU A 25 20.99 8.00 -32.57
N LEU A 26 21.12 9.31 -32.40
CA LEU A 26 20.03 10.27 -32.56
C LEU A 26 19.75 10.67 -34.02
N ARG A 27 20.70 10.43 -34.94
CA ARG A 27 20.53 10.74 -36.37
C ARG A 27 19.43 9.86 -37.01
N PRO A 28 18.44 10.45 -37.69
CA PRO A 28 17.35 9.71 -38.35
C PRO A 28 17.86 8.69 -39.39
N GLU A 29 18.90 9.06 -40.13
CA GLU A 29 19.53 8.31 -41.22
C GLU A 29 20.43 7.16 -40.77
N THR A 30 20.67 7.03 -39.46
CA THR A 30 21.49 5.93 -38.93
C THR A 30 20.79 4.60 -39.17
N ASP A 31 21.57 3.62 -39.60
CA ASP A 31 21.15 2.23 -39.79
C ASP A 31 20.40 1.71 -38.55
N PRO A 32 19.15 1.22 -38.68
CA PRO A 32 18.38 0.67 -37.57
C PRO A 32 19.14 -0.40 -36.78
N ASP A 33 19.86 -1.30 -37.45
CA ASP A 33 20.58 -2.39 -36.80
C ASP A 33 21.71 -1.85 -35.92
N TYR A 34 22.42 -0.82 -36.40
CA TYR A 34 23.40 -0.10 -35.59
C TYR A 34 22.77 0.51 -34.33
N VAL A 35 21.60 1.16 -34.44
CA VAL A 35 20.88 1.75 -33.31
C VAL A 35 20.47 0.67 -32.30
N GLY A 36 19.93 -0.44 -32.79
CA GLY A 36 19.52 -1.59 -31.99
C GLY A 36 20.69 -2.21 -31.22
N HIS A 37 21.77 -2.56 -31.92
CA HIS A 37 22.96 -3.17 -31.31
C HIS A 37 23.65 -2.25 -30.30
N SER A 38 23.80 -0.97 -30.62
CA SER A 38 24.45 -0.01 -29.73
C SER A 38 23.65 0.22 -28.45
N THR A 39 22.32 0.36 -28.56
CA THR A 39 21.46 0.57 -27.39
C THR A 39 21.44 -0.68 -26.50
N HIS A 40 21.43 -1.87 -27.11
CA HIS A 40 21.53 -3.12 -26.40
C HIS A 40 22.87 -3.25 -25.66
N ALA A 41 23.98 -2.95 -26.33
CA ALA A 41 25.32 -3.00 -25.75
C ALA A 41 25.46 -2.07 -24.55
N ILE A 42 24.96 -0.83 -24.64
CA ILE A 42 24.94 0.13 -23.52
C ILE A 42 24.13 -0.44 -22.35
N LYS A 43 22.93 -0.97 -22.62
CA LYS A 43 22.08 -1.60 -21.59
C LYS A 43 22.82 -2.74 -20.89
N MET A 44 23.44 -3.63 -21.67
CA MET A 44 24.15 -4.79 -21.12
C MET A 44 25.33 -4.36 -20.26
N LYS A 45 26.10 -3.35 -20.68
CA LYS A 45 27.22 -2.81 -19.90
C LYS A 45 26.76 -2.21 -18.56
N ILE A 46 25.65 -1.49 -18.56
CA ILE A 46 25.06 -0.96 -17.32
C ILE A 46 24.56 -2.10 -16.43
N THR A 47 23.93 -3.12 -17.02
CA THR A 47 23.31 -4.22 -16.28
C THR A 47 24.34 -5.19 -15.70
N SER A 48 25.42 -5.49 -16.43
CA SER A 48 26.49 -6.39 -15.97
C SER A 48 27.19 -5.90 -14.71
N ASN A 49 27.13 -4.59 -14.46
CA ASN A 49 27.81 -3.94 -13.35
C ASN A 49 26.88 -3.70 -12.16
N ILE A 50 25.62 -4.16 -12.22
CA ILE A 50 24.68 -4.15 -11.10
C ILE A 50 24.94 -5.40 -10.25
N ASN A 51 25.55 -5.20 -9.09
CA ASN A 51 25.60 -6.26 -8.08
C ASN A 51 24.21 -6.47 -7.48
N PHE A 52 23.59 -7.62 -7.74
CA PHE A 52 22.29 -8.01 -7.16
C PHE A 52 22.31 -8.18 -5.63
N GLY A 53 23.47 -8.01 -4.98
CA GLY A 53 23.67 -8.13 -3.52
C GLY A 53 23.78 -6.80 -2.76
N GLY A 54 23.63 -5.65 -3.42
CA GLY A 54 23.63 -4.34 -2.75
C GLY A 54 23.96 -3.17 -3.68
N HIS A 55 23.33 -2.02 -3.41
CA HIS A 55 23.58 -0.76 -4.13
C HIS A 55 25.03 -0.31 -3.93
N THR A 56 25.82 -0.37 -5.00
CA THR A 56 27.15 0.23 -5.06
C THR A 56 27.03 1.60 -5.72
N ALA A 57 27.94 2.54 -5.46
CA ALA A 57 27.92 3.79 -6.22
C ALA A 57 28.02 3.49 -7.72
N TYR A 58 27.56 4.42 -8.57
CA TYR A 58 27.76 4.26 -10.01
C TYR A 58 29.22 3.92 -10.31
N ASP A 59 29.40 2.87 -11.11
CA ASP A 59 30.72 2.43 -11.52
C ASP A 59 31.36 3.45 -12.46
N GLY A 60 32.64 3.24 -12.78
CA GLY A 60 33.39 4.18 -13.64
C GLY A 60 32.71 4.42 -14.98
N PHE A 61 32.13 3.37 -15.58
CA PHE A 61 31.40 3.46 -16.83
C PHE A 61 30.11 4.29 -16.67
N SER A 62 29.24 3.95 -15.72
CA SER A 62 27.93 4.60 -15.55
C SER A 62 28.07 6.07 -15.20
N LYS A 63 29.07 6.43 -14.38
CA LYS A 63 29.39 7.83 -14.09
C LYS A 63 29.72 8.61 -15.35
N VAL A 64 30.65 8.12 -16.15
CA VAL A 64 31.07 8.79 -17.39
C VAL A 64 29.91 8.83 -18.40
N ALA A 65 29.14 7.75 -18.53
CA ALA A 65 28.00 7.70 -19.42
C ALA A 65 26.93 8.74 -19.05
N VAL A 66 26.54 8.82 -17.78
CA VAL A 66 25.58 9.84 -17.30
C VAL A 66 26.13 11.24 -17.53
N GLN A 67 27.39 11.51 -17.16
CA GLN A 67 28.04 12.81 -17.34
C GLN A 67 28.13 13.26 -18.81
N THR A 68 28.31 12.32 -19.74
CA THR A 68 28.45 12.60 -21.18
C THR A 68 27.12 12.67 -21.93
N GLY A 69 25.99 12.59 -21.22
CA GLY A 69 24.67 12.82 -21.81
C GLY A 69 23.88 11.57 -22.16
N LEU A 70 24.16 10.43 -21.50
CA LEU A 70 23.39 9.20 -21.67
C LEU A 70 21.89 9.42 -21.45
N ILE A 71 21.50 10.10 -20.37
CA ILE A 71 20.08 10.29 -20.01
C ILE A 71 19.33 11.05 -21.11
N LYS A 72 19.89 12.19 -21.56
CA LYS A 72 19.33 12.97 -22.68
C LYS A 72 19.15 12.12 -23.93
N THR A 73 20.15 11.28 -24.24
CA THR A 73 20.15 10.42 -25.43
C THR A 73 19.09 9.33 -25.33
N MET A 74 19.04 8.62 -24.20
CA MET A 74 18.07 7.55 -23.98
C MET A 74 16.65 8.11 -23.99
N LEU A 75 16.38 9.25 -23.35
CA LEU A 75 15.07 9.91 -23.41
C LEU A 75 14.65 10.25 -24.85
N ALA A 76 15.55 10.83 -25.65
CA ALA A 76 15.26 11.12 -27.05
C ALA A 76 14.94 9.85 -27.86
N LEU A 77 15.66 8.75 -27.62
CA LEU A 77 15.34 7.44 -28.21
C LEU A 77 13.98 6.90 -27.73
N THR A 78 13.62 7.11 -26.46
CA THR A 78 12.30 6.68 -25.98
C THR A 78 11.16 7.42 -26.66
N GLN A 79 11.33 8.69 -27.04
CA GLN A 79 10.27 9.50 -27.64
C GLN A 79 10.00 9.19 -29.13
N ARG A 80 10.84 8.37 -29.76
CA ARG A 80 10.63 7.84 -31.10
C ARG A 80 9.31 7.07 -31.20
N LYS A 81 8.61 7.23 -32.32
CA LYS A 81 7.25 6.70 -32.58
C LYS A 81 7.25 5.54 -33.58
N GLU A 82 8.41 5.19 -34.10
CA GLU A 82 8.59 4.09 -35.04
C GLU A 82 8.11 2.77 -34.45
N LEU A 83 7.45 1.97 -35.29
CA LEU A 83 6.86 0.67 -34.91
C LEU A 83 7.62 -0.52 -35.50
N ASP A 84 8.68 -0.29 -36.28
CA ASP A 84 9.54 -1.36 -36.77
C ASP A 84 10.26 -2.03 -35.61
N SER A 85 10.51 -3.34 -35.75
CA SER A 85 10.99 -4.18 -34.65
C SER A 85 12.31 -3.69 -34.06
N VAL A 86 13.25 -3.24 -34.90
CA VAL A 86 14.59 -2.87 -34.46
C VAL A 86 14.57 -1.53 -33.71
N ARG A 87 13.95 -0.49 -34.26
CA ARG A 87 13.88 0.83 -33.59
C ARG A 87 12.97 0.82 -32.38
N ALA A 88 11.84 0.09 -32.44
CA ALA A 88 10.98 -0.08 -31.26
C ALA A 88 11.72 -0.82 -30.15
N SER A 89 12.50 -1.87 -30.48
CA SER A 89 13.34 -2.57 -29.50
C SER A 89 14.41 -1.66 -28.90
N ALA A 90 15.06 -0.82 -29.70
CA ALA A 90 16.01 0.16 -29.19
C ALA A 90 15.34 1.17 -28.25
N SER A 91 14.16 1.67 -28.60
CA SER A 91 13.37 2.59 -27.77
C SER A 91 12.95 1.94 -26.44
N TYR A 92 12.56 0.66 -26.46
CA TYR A 92 12.33 -0.15 -25.25
C TYR A 92 13.60 -0.28 -24.39
N GLN A 93 14.72 -0.65 -25.00
CA GLN A 93 15.99 -0.83 -24.30
C GLN A 93 16.51 0.48 -23.68
N ALA A 94 16.30 1.61 -24.35
CA ALA A 94 16.64 2.93 -23.81
C ALA A 94 15.86 3.22 -22.52
N MET A 95 14.56 2.92 -22.48
CA MET A 95 13.74 3.11 -21.28
C MET A 95 14.12 2.14 -20.15
N ASP A 96 14.38 0.88 -20.48
CA ASP A 96 14.85 -0.11 -19.50
C ASP A 96 16.22 0.29 -18.93
N THR A 97 17.11 0.85 -19.76
CA THR A 97 18.42 1.36 -19.32
C THR A 97 18.30 2.45 -18.26
N ILE A 98 17.38 3.41 -18.45
CA ILE A 98 17.08 4.45 -17.45
C ILE A 98 16.60 3.79 -16.14
N SER A 99 15.71 2.80 -16.24
CA SER A 99 15.22 2.04 -15.07
C SER A 99 16.37 1.34 -14.32
N ARG A 100 17.31 0.73 -15.03
CA ARG A 100 18.47 0.06 -14.43
C ARG A 100 19.37 1.02 -13.65
N LEU A 101 19.67 2.20 -14.21
CA LEU A 101 20.47 3.23 -13.53
C LEU A 101 19.80 3.76 -12.25
N MET A 102 18.48 3.85 -12.26
CA MET A 102 17.70 4.25 -11.08
C MET A 102 17.72 3.20 -9.96
N THR A 103 18.09 1.96 -10.27
CA THR A 103 18.23 0.87 -9.29
C THR A 103 19.67 0.59 -8.88
N SER A 104 20.67 1.23 -9.46
CA SER A 104 22.07 0.84 -9.24
C SER A 104 22.92 1.89 -8.51
N GLY A 105 22.42 3.10 -8.27
CA GLY A 105 23.18 4.18 -7.64
C GLY A 105 22.99 4.30 -6.12
N THR A 106 23.85 5.09 -5.48
CA THR A 106 23.63 5.57 -4.10
C THR A 106 22.32 6.36 -3.99
N ILE A 107 21.81 6.58 -2.77
CA ILE A 107 20.61 7.41 -2.55
C ILE A 107 20.80 8.81 -3.17
N ALA A 108 21.98 9.42 -2.99
CA ALA A 108 22.29 10.74 -3.53
C ALA A 108 22.31 10.75 -5.07
N GLU A 109 22.95 9.75 -5.68
CA GLU A 109 22.97 9.60 -7.15
C GLU A 109 21.56 9.40 -7.71
N ARG A 110 20.73 8.56 -7.08
CA ARG A 110 19.33 8.32 -7.48
C ARG A 110 18.46 9.58 -7.35
N ARG A 111 18.58 10.33 -6.25
CA ARG A 111 17.89 11.62 -6.08
C ARG A 111 18.34 12.66 -7.11
N SER A 112 19.63 12.72 -7.43
CA SER A 112 20.14 13.60 -8.49
C SER A 112 19.58 13.19 -9.86
N LEU A 113 19.56 11.89 -10.17
CA LEU A 113 19.06 11.39 -11.45
C LEU A 113 17.55 11.63 -11.61
N VAL A 114 16.73 11.32 -10.59
CA VAL A 114 15.28 11.56 -10.69
C VAL A 114 14.98 13.05 -10.87
N THR A 115 15.78 13.94 -10.27
CA THR A 115 15.61 15.40 -10.44
C THR A 115 15.83 15.81 -11.90
N ASP A 116 16.91 15.35 -12.54
CA ASP A 116 17.17 15.61 -13.97
C ASP A 116 16.08 14.98 -14.86
N LEU A 117 15.60 13.77 -14.52
CA LEU A 117 14.53 13.10 -15.27
C LEU A 117 13.18 13.84 -15.17
N VAL A 118 12.82 14.34 -13.98
CA VAL A 118 11.59 15.13 -13.77
C VAL A 118 11.63 16.44 -14.54
N GLN A 119 12.78 17.13 -14.56
CA GLN A 119 12.99 18.33 -15.38
C GLN A 119 12.86 18.07 -16.89
N ARG A 120 12.97 16.82 -17.32
CA ARG A 120 12.83 16.36 -18.70
C ARG A 120 11.51 15.64 -18.97
N ASP A 121 10.50 15.87 -18.13
CA ASP A 121 9.14 15.33 -18.28
C ASP A 121 9.06 13.80 -18.31
N ILE A 122 9.93 13.08 -17.57
CA ILE A 122 9.94 11.60 -17.57
C ILE A 122 8.57 10.98 -17.25
N VAL A 123 7.80 11.61 -16.36
CA VAL A 123 6.46 11.13 -15.98
C VAL A 123 5.53 11.20 -17.18
N LYS A 124 5.51 12.32 -17.91
CA LYS A 124 4.70 12.47 -19.12
C LYS A 124 5.13 11.48 -20.20
N ILE A 125 6.44 11.32 -20.42
CA ILE A 125 6.97 10.35 -21.39
C ILE A 125 6.51 8.93 -21.06
N ALA A 126 6.55 8.55 -19.78
CA ALA A 126 6.10 7.24 -19.34
C ALA A 126 4.58 7.07 -19.51
N LEU A 127 3.79 8.08 -19.17
CA LEU A 127 2.33 8.08 -19.36
C LEU A 127 1.95 7.98 -20.85
N ASP A 128 2.64 8.70 -21.73
CA ASP A 128 2.45 8.61 -23.18
C ASP A 128 2.79 7.20 -23.70
N LYS A 129 3.83 6.56 -23.13
CA LYS A 129 4.20 5.17 -23.48
C LYS A 129 3.24 4.12 -22.92
N MET A 130 2.53 4.41 -21.84
CA MET A 130 1.43 3.55 -21.37
C MET A 130 0.27 3.47 -22.38
N ASP A 131 0.13 4.47 -23.26
CA ASP A 131 -0.84 4.49 -24.36
C ASP A 131 -0.30 3.96 -25.68
N HIS A 132 0.97 3.55 -25.72
CA HIS A 132 1.63 3.13 -26.95
C HIS A 132 0.93 1.92 -27.61
N PRO A 133 0.90 1.81 -28.96
CA PRO A 133 0.30 0.65 -29.63
C PRO A 133 0.95 -0.69 -29.28
N LEU A 134 2.27 -0.68 -29.08
CA LEU A 134 3.06 -1.86 -28.71
C LEU A 134 3.01 -2.13 -27.21
N CYS A 135 2.61 -3.35 -26.83
CA CYS A 135 2.51 -3.80 -25.44
C CYS A 135 3.86 -3.82 -24.72
N LEU A 136 4.95 -4.07 -25.45
CA LEU A 136 6.31 -4.00 -24.91
C LEU A 136 6.63 -2.61 -24.32
N HIS A 137 6.17 -1.55 -25.00
CA HIS A 137 6.36 -0.18 -24.53
C HIS A 137 5.50 0.17 -23.31
N ARG A 138 4.27 -0.34 -23.27
CA ARG A 138 3.41 -0.19 -22.09
C ARG A 138 4.03 -0.87 -20.88
N GLN A 139 4.58 -2.07 -21.07
CA GLN A 139 5.21 -2.82 -19.99
C GLN A 139 6.44 -2.11 -19.43
N VAL A 140 7.37 -1.65 -20.28
CA VAL A 140 8.56 -0.94 -19.79
C VAL A 140 8.21 0.40 -19.17
N ALA A 141 7.16 1.08 -19.63
CA ALA A 141 6.68 2.30 -19.01
C ALA A 141 6.11 2.05 -17.60
N ALA A 142 5.31 1.01 -17.42
CA ALA A 142 4.83 0.61 -16.09
C ALA A 142 5.99 0.24 -15.16
N ASN A 143 7.00 -0.49 -15.66
CA ASN A 143 8.18 -0.83 -14.87
C ASN A 143 9.03 0.42 -14.54
N LEU A 144 9.21 1.35 -15.48
CA LEU A 144 9.90 2.61 -15.25
C LEU A 144 9.18 3.42 -14.16
N LEU A 145 7.86 3.56 -14.24
CA LEU A 145 7.06 4.25 -13.23
C LEU A 145 7.18 3.58 -11.86
N ARG A 146 7.16 2.24 -11.81
CA ARG A 146 7.44 1.50 -10.57
C ARG A 146 8.80 1.88 -10.03
N THR A 147 9.86 1.79 -10.83
CA THR A 147 11.22 2.13 -10.36
C THR A 147 11.33 3.59 -9.90
N LEU A 148 10.73 4.53 -10.63
CA LEU A 148 10.70 5.95 -10.25
C LEU A 148 10.10 6.15 -8.85
N THR A 149 8.98 5.49 -8.56
CA THR A 149 8.25 5.70 -7.30
C THR A 149 8.80 4.85 -6.16
N THR A 150 9.26 3.63 -6.44
CA THR A 150 9.68 2.69 -5.39
C THR A 150 11.17 2.72 -5.08
N GLU A 151 12.02 3.11 -6.04
CA GLU A 151 13.49 3.06 -5.92
C GLU A 151 14.18 4.42 -6.07
N SER A 152 13.52 5.42 -6.65
CA SER A 152 14.13 6.71 -7.02
C SER A 152 13.34 7.94 -6.55
N PHE A 153 12.52 7.79 -5.51
CA PHE A 153 11.95 8.90 -4.75
C PHE A 153 11.07 9.89 -5.56
N LEU A 154 10.45 9.46 -6.66
CA LEU A 154 9.61 10.35 -7.49
C LEU A 154 8.52 11.05 -6.68
N GLY A 155 7.95 10.38 -5.68
CA GLY A 155 6.92 10.98 -4.81
C GLY A 155 7.40 12.27 -4.11
N GLU A 156 8.69 12.41 -3.79
CA GLU A 156 9.25 13.63 -3.19
C GLU A 156 9.22 14.82 -4.16
N MET A 157 9.15 14.57 -5.47
CA MET A 157 9.36 15.56 -6.53
C MET A 157 8.06 16.01 -7.21
N ILE A 158 6.93 15.36 -6.90
CA ILE A 158 5.64 15.65 -7.54
C ILE A 158 4.58 16.06 -6.51
N ASN A 159 3.66 16.91 -6.93
CA ASN A 159 2.56 17.37 -6.08
C ASN A 159 1.35 16.42 -6.10
N GLY A 160 0.33 16.74 -5.30
CA GLY A 160 -0.90 15.94 -5.21
C GLY A 160 -1.66 15.80 -6.53
N ALA A 161 -1.69 16.83 -7.37
CA ALA A 161 -2.36 16.79 -8.68
C ALA A 161 -1.67 15.83 -9.65
N GLN A 162 -0.34 15.94 -9.78
CA GLN A 162 0.47 15.02 -10.60
C GLN A 162 0.37 13.58 -10.11
N THR A 163 0.32 13.39 -8.79
CA THR A 163 0.12 12.08 -8.17
C THR A 163 -1.26 11.52 -8.51
N ALA A 164 -2.31 12.34 -8.49
CA ALA A 164 -3.67 11.94 -8.86
C ALA A 164 -3.78 11.49 -10.32
N ASP A 165 -3.20 12.24 -11.25
CA ASP A 165 -3.18 11.88 -12.68
C ASP A 165 -2.46 10.56 -12.92
N LEU A 166 -1.33 10.36 -12.22
CA LEU A 166 -0.54 9.13 -12.31
C LEU A 166 -1.32 7.93 -11.75
N ILE A 167 -1.93 8.06 -10.57
CA ILE A 167 -2.77 7.00 -9.98
C ILE A 167 -3.97 6.69 -10.88
N ALA A 168 -4.67 7.71 -11.39
CA ALA A 168 -5.82 7.52 -12.27
C ALA A 168 -5.43 6.77 -13.56
N LYS A 169 -4.31 7.14 -14.19
CA LYS A 169 -3.82 6.46 -15.39
C LYS A 169 -3.47 5.01 -15.12
N LEU A 170 -2.70 4.75 -14.07
CA LEU A 170 -2.24 3.42 -13.70
C LEU A 170 -3.42 2.52 -13.30
N ALA A 171 -4.37 3.02 -12.52
CA ALA A 171 -5.57 2.28 -12.14
C ALA A 171 -6.47 1.99 -13.35
N SER A 172 -6.65 2.96 -14.27
CA SER A 172 -7.40 2.73 -15.51
C SER A 172 -6.73 1.67 -16.39
N PHE A 173 -5.40 1.69 -16.52
CA PHE A 173 -4.65 0.66 -17.23
C PHE A 173 -4.84 -0.71 -16.57
N THR A 174 -4.70 -0.79 -15.25
CA THR A 174 -4.88 -2.06 -14.54
C THR A 174 -6.32 -2.58 -14.71
N ALA A 175 -7.31 -1.71 -14.83
CA ALA A 175 -8.69 -2.11 -15.04
C ALA A 175 -9.06 -2.44 -16.50
N SER A 176 -8.16 -2.35 -17.49
CA SER A 176 -8.51 -2.45 -18.92
C SER A 176 -8.64 -3.87 -19.47
N GLY A 177 -8.08 -4.87 -18.80
CA GLY A 177 -8.02 -6.25 -19.27
C GLY A 177 -6.98 -6.51 -20.39
N PRO A 178 -6.77 -7.79 -20.76
CA PRO A 178 -5.65 -8.22 -21.62
C PRO A 178 -5.91 -8.14 -23.13
N ASP A 179 -7.09 -7.70 -23.58
CA ASP A 179 -7.51 -7.82 -24.99
C ASP A 179 -6.54 -7.16 -25.98
N LEU A 180 -6.00 -5.99 -25.63
CA LEU A 180 -4.99 -5.31 -26.45
C LEU A 180 -3.70 -6.15 -26.57
N PHE A 181 -3.27 -6.77 -25.47
CA PHE A 181 -2.08 -7.62 -25.45
C PHE A 181 -2.26 -8.85 -26.31
N ILE A 182 -3.44 -9.49 -26.23
CA ILE A 182 -3.80 -10.61 -27.09
C ILE A 182 -3.74 -10.17 -28.55
N LYS A 183 -4.40 -9.06 -28.90
CA LYS A 183 -4.42 -8.51 -30.27
C LYS A 183 -3.02 -8.24 -30.82
N GLN A 184 -2.14 -7.64 -30.02
CA GLN A 184 -0.78 -7.30 -30.44
C GLN A 184 0.10 -8.55 -30.62
N PHE A 185 0.08 -9.48 -29.65
CA PHE A 185 0.95 -10.67 -29.70
C PHE A 185 0.55 -11.66 -30.80
N THR A 186 -0.71 -11.59 -31.25
CA THR A 186 -1.25 -12.41 -32.34
C THR A 186 -1.20 -11.72 -33.71
N SER A 187 -0.78 -10.46 -33.77
CA SER A 187 -0.69 -9.71 -35.02
C SER A 187 0.62 -10.02 -35.76
N PRO A 188 0.60 -10.30 -37.08
CA PRO A 188 1.81 -10.56 -37.86
C PRO A 188 2.83 -9.41 -37.83
N SER A 189 2.37 -8.16 -37.74
CA SER A 189 3.26 -6.99 -37.72
C SER A 189 3.89 -6.71 -36.35
N ALA A 190 3.46 -7.41 -35.30
CA ALA A 190 3.82 -7.09 -33.91
C ALA A 190 4.15 -8.31 -33.05
N SER A 191 4.05 -9.53 -33.60
CA SER A 191 4.32 -10.80 -32.91
C SER A 191 5.78 -10.96 -32.47
N TRP A 192 6.71 -10.26 -33.12
CA TRP A 192 8.13 -10.18 -32.73
C TRP A 192 8.32 -9.73 -31.27
N GLN A 193 7.35 -9.00 -30.69
CA GLN A 193 7.38 -8.60 -29.27
C GLN A 193 7.46 -9.81 -28.33
N THR A 194 6.91 -10.97 -28.74
CA THR A 194 6.94 -12.20 -27.91
C THR A 194 8.37 -12.65 -27.63
N SER A 195 9.26 -12.56 -28.62
CA SER A 195 10.68 -12.90 -28.48
C SER A 195 11.38 -12.06 -27.42
N ILE A 196 11.00 -10.81 -27.26
CA ILE A 196 11.56 -9.91 -26.24
C ILE A 196 10.90 -10.15 -24.89
N ALA A 197 9.57 -10.36 -24.88
CA ALA A 197 8.80 -10.55 -23.66
C ALA A 197 9.17 -11.85 -22.91
N ILE A 198 9.37 -12.95 -23.64
CA ILE A 198 9.63 -14.28 -23.05
C ILE A 198 11.03 -14.84 -23.37
N GLY A 199 11.80 -14.17 -24.23
CA GLY A 199 13.15 -14.61 -24.63
C GLY A 199 13.17 -15.63 -25.77
N ARG A 200 12.03 -15.92 -26.42
CA ARG A 200 11.94 -16.80 -27.61
C ARG A 200 10.69 -16.51 -28.43
N GLU A 201 10.72 -16.87 -29.72
CA GLU A 201 9.55 -16.81 -30.58
C GLU A 201 8.47 -17.80 -30.13
N LEU A 202 7.21 -17.38 -30.24
CA LEU A 202 6.04 -18.19 -29.91
C LEU A 202 5.18 -18.44 -31.15
N THR A 203 4.61 -19.64 -31.25
CA THR A 203 3.53 -19.91 -32.22
C THR A 203 2.29 -19.07 -31.92
N LEU A 204 1.41 -18.86 -32.89
CA LEU A 204 0.19 -18.07 -32.71
C LEU A 204 -0.68 -18.54 -31.50
N PRO A 205 -0.95 -19.85 -31.30
CA PRO A 205 -1.68 -20.30 -30.12
C PRO A 205 -0.96 -20.01 -28.80
N GLN A 206 0.36 -20.19 -28.78
CA GLN A 206 1.20 -19.90 -27.62
C GLN A 206 1.22 -18.41 -27.28
N ALA A 207 1.36 -17.55 -28.29
CA ALA A 207 1.33 -16.10 -28.13
C ALA A 207 -0.02 -15.62 -27.56
N LYS A 208 -1.14 -16.16 -28.10
CA LYS A 208 -2.49 -15.90 -27.60
C LYS A 208 -2.65 -16.33 -26.14
N ALA A 209 -2.10 -17.47 -25.77
CA ALA A 209 -2.13 -17.99 -24.41
C ALA A 209 -1.25 -17.18 -23.44
N TYR A 210 -0.05 -16.76 -23.86
CA TYR A 210 0.88 -16.04 -22.99
C TYR A 210 0.52 -14.56 -22.76
N ALA A 211 -0.10 -13.91 -23.75
CA ALA A 211 -0.41 -12.47 -23.70
C ALA A 211 -1.12 -11.99 -22.42
N PRO A 212 -2.16 -12.68 -21.89
CA PRO A 212 -2.77 -12.33 -20.61
C PRO A 212 -1.79 -12.34 -19.43
N ARG A 213 -0.87 -13.31 -19.37
CA ARG A 213 0.15 -13.37 -18.31
C ARG A 213 1.09 -12.18 -18.37
N TYR A 214 1.53 -11.80 -19.58
CA TYR A 214 2.39 -10.63 -19.76
C TYR A 214 1.68 -9.32 -19.38
N PHE A 215 0.38 -9.23 -19.66
CA PHE A 215 -0.46 -8.13 -19.15
C PHE A 215 -0.51 -8.14 -17.61
N GLY A 216 -0.70 -9.30 -16.98
CA GLY A 216 -0.67 -9.45 -15.51
C GLY A 216 0.58 -8.90 -14.85
N LEU A 217 1.75 -9.26 -15.37
CA LEU A 217 3.04 -8.72 -14.92
C LEU A 217 3.09 -7.20 -15.06
N THR A 218 2.47 -6.66 -16.11
CA THR A 218 2.41 -5.21 -16.34
C THR A 218 1.46 -4.51 -15.36
N GLN A 219 0.29 -5.09 -15.11
CA GLN A 219 -0.67 -4.59 -14.12
C GLN A 219 -0.06 -4.52 -12.72
N GLU A 220 0.68 -5.55 -12.32
CA GLU A 220 1.33 -5.58 -11.01
C GLU A 220 2.39 -4.48 -10.89
N ASN A 221 3.17 -4.22 -11.95
CA ASN A 221 4.09 -3.09 -11.99
C ASN A 221 3.37 -1.74 -11.80
N ALA A 222 2.22 -1.56 -12.47
CA ALA A 222 1.41 -0.36 -12.31
C ALA A 222 0.87 -0.19 -10.89
N MET A 223 0.46 -1.29 -10.23
CA MET A 223 0.00 -1.27 -8.84
C MET A 223 1.11 -0.91 -7.85
N TRP A 224 2.30 -1.51 -8.01
CA TRP A 224 3.46 -1.14 -7.20
C TRP A 224 3.92 0.29 -7.44
N ALA A 225 3.74 0.82 -8.65
CA ALA A 225 4.02 2.23 -8.92
C ALA A 225 3.12 3.15 -8.09
N MET A 226 1.81 2.88 -8.03
CA MET A 226 0.87 3.62 -7.18
C MET A 226 1.17 3.45 -5.69
N HIS A 227 1.52 2.23 -5.27
CA HIS A 227 1.93 1.96 -3.90
C HIS A 227 3.17 2.77 -3.50
N GLY A 228 4.21 2.82 -4.34
CA GLY A 228 5.44 3.57 -4.09
C GLY A 228 5.25 5.09 -3.96
N LEU A 229 4.20 5.66 -4.55
CA LEU A 229 3.86 7.09 -4.35
C LEU A 229 3.40 7.38 -2.93
N MET A 230 2.76 6.39 -2.30
CA MET A 230 2.13 6.51 -0.99
C MET A 230 3.00 5.93 0.13
N CYS A 231 3.67 4.80 -0.13
CA CYS A 231 4.56 4.10 0.80
C CYS A 231 6.00 4.58 0.63
N ARG A 232 6.28 5.77 1.16
CA ARG A 232 7.58 6.45 1.08
C ARG A 232 7.93 7.14 2.39
N ASP A 233 9.20 7.53 2.52
CA ASP A 233 9.71 8.32 3.66
C ASP A 233 10.25 9.68 3.15
N PRO A 234 9.75 10.82 3.65
CA PRO A 234 8.65 10.94 4.60
C PRO A 234 7.29 10.53 3.99
N PRO A 235 6.34 10.01 4.80
CA PRO A 235 4.98 9.69 4.33
C PRO A 235 4.26 10.92 3.78
N PRO A 236 3.34 10.78 2.80
CA PRO A 236 2.50 11.90 2.36
C PRO A 236 1.65 12.44 3.51
N THR A 237 1.58 13.76 3.65
CA THR A 237 0.72 14.46 4.62
C THR A 237 -0.76 14.36 4.25
N HIS A 238 -1.66 14.68 5.18
CA HIS A 238 -3.09 14.75 4.90
C HIS A 238 -3.41 15.80 3.84
N GLN A 239 -2.70 16.93 3.84
CA GLN A 239 -2.85 17.94 2.78
C GLN A 239 -2.48 17.39 1.40
N THR A 240 -1.42 16.59 1.30
CA THR A 240 -1.02 15.96 0.03
C THR A 240 -2.08 14.97 -0.44
N ARG A 241 -2.59 14.14 0.47
CA ARG A 241 -3.64 13.14 0.20
C ARG A 241 -4.95 13.81 -0.23
N PHE A 242 -5.36 14.86 0.47
CA PHE A 242 -6.49 15.67 0.09
C PHE A 242 -6.28 16.32 -1.28
N GLY A 243 -5.08 16.85 -1.56
CA GLY A 243 -4.73 17.39 -2.87
C GLY A 243 -4.90 16.39 -4.01
N ILE A 244 -4.58 15.10 -3.77
CA ILE A 244 -4.85 14.02 -4.73
C ILE A 244 -6.35 13.87 -4.98
N LEU A 245 -7.11 13.70 -3.89
CA LEU A 245 -8.54 13.41 -3.94
C LEU A 245 -9.37 14.58 -4.47
N ARG A 246 -9.00 15.81 -4.14
CA ARG A 246 -9.63 17.04 -4.63
C ARG A 246 -9.38 17.26 -6.12
N HIS A 247 -8.16 16.96 -6.58
CA HIS A 247 -7.82 17.13 -7.99
C HIS A 247 -8.57 16.13 -8.88
N ASN A 248 -8.58 14.84 -8.49
CA ASN A 248 -9.28 13.81 -9.22
C ASN A 248 -10.01 12.82 -8.29
N PRO A 249 -11.27 13.11 -7.91
CA PRO A 249 -12.07 12.22 -7.06
C PRO A 249 -12.35 10.83 -7.65
N GLU A 250 -12.25 10.67 -8.98
CA GLU A 250 -12.48 9.38 -9.65
C GLU A 250 -11.39 8.36 -9.31
N VAL A 251 -10.23 8.81 -8.80
CA VAL A 251 -9.20 7.92 -8.23
C VAL A 251 -9.81 6.92 -7.24
N ILE A 252 -10.74 7.36 -6.40
CA ILE A 252 -11.41 6.47 -5.43
C ILE A 252 -12.12 5.32 -6.16
N ASP A 253 -12.89 5.65 -7.20
CA ASP A 253 -13.70 4.68 -7.93
C ASP A 253 -12.85 3.72 -8.75
N LEU A 254 -11.79 4.24 -9.38
CA LEU A 254 -10.80 3.44 -10.11
C LEU A 254 -10.06 2.48 -9.17
N MET A 255 -9.68 2.93 -7.98
CA MET A 255 -9.02 2.07 -7.00
C MET A 255 -9.97 1.00 -6.45
N PHE A 256 -11.25 1.31 -6.20
CA PHE A 256 -12.23 0.29 -5.83
C PHE A 256 -12.51 -0.71 -6.96
N LYS A 257 -12.46 -0.27 -8.22
CA LYS A 257 -12.54 -1.16 -9.38
C LYS A 257 -11.36 -2.13 -9.41
N CYS A 258 -10.15 -1.64 -9.11
CA CYS A 258 -8.96 -2.48 -9.01
C CYS A 258 -9.01 -3.44 -7.81
N ALA A 259 -9.46 -2.98 -6.64
CA ALA A 259 -9.66 -3.81 -5.45
C ALA A 259 -10.72 -4.91 -5.63
N SER A 260 -11.58 -4.76 -6.64
CA SER A 260 -12.63 -5.73 -7.00
C SER A 260 -12.19 -6.72 -8.10
N LEU A 261 -10.96 -6.63 -8.61
CA LEU A 261 -10.44 -7.57 -9.60
C LEU A 261 -10.42 -9.00 -9.04
N ARG A 262 -10.86 -9.96 -9.85
CA ARG A 262 -10.85 -11.38 -9.50
C ARG A 262 -9.48 -11.99 -9.79
N ARG A 263 -9.17 -13.08 -9.10
CA ARG A 263 -7.98 -13.87 -9.41
C ARG A 263 -8.19 -14.61 -10.72
N GLU A 264 -7.27 -14.40 -11.65
CA GLU A 264 -7.33 -14.93 -13.00
C GLU A 264 -6.37 -16.13 -13.19
N PRO A 265 -6.71 -17.09 -14.05
CA PRO A 265 -5.93 -18.32 -14.21
C PRO A 265 -4.56 -18.12 -14.87
N TRP A 266 -4.37 -17.00 -15.58
CA TRP A 266 -3.15 -16.70 -16.32
C TRP A 266 -2.03 -16.08 -15.48
N TYR A 267 -2.38 -15.48 -14.34
CA TYR A 267 -1.42 -14.94 -13.36
C TYR A 267 -2.04 -15.04 -11.96
N PRO A 268 -2.21 -16.27 -11.44
CA PRO A 268 -2.95 -16.49 -10.20
C PRO A 268 -2.18 -16.00 -8.95
N GLU A 269 -0.89 -15.74 -9.04
CA GLU A 269 -0.07 -15.15 -7.97
C GLU A 269 -0.21 -13.61 -7.86
N ASN A 270 -1.03 -12.99 -8.70
CA ASN A 270 -1.25 -11.54 -8.73
C ASN A 270 -1.71 -10.95 -7.38
N GLN A 271 -1.22 -9.74 -7.09
CA GLN A 271 -1.47 -8.95 -5.87
C GLN A 271 -2.23 -7.64 -6.13
N CYS A 272 -2.66 -7.38 -7.37
CA CYS A 272 -3.25 -6.08 -7.74
C CYS A 272 -4.42 -5.66 -6.84
N ASP A 273 -5.29 -6.60 -6.44
CA ASP A 273 -6.45 -6.34 -5.61
C ASP A 273 -6.07 -5.91 -4.18
N SER A 274 -5.08 -6.60 -3.59
CA SER A 274 -4.60 -6.31 -2.23
C SER A 274 -3.82 -5.01 -2.17
N ILE A 275 -2.96 -4.74 -3.16
CA ILE A 275 -2.23 -3.47 -3.26
C ILE A 275 -3.22 -2.31 -3.47
N ALA A 276 -4.25 -2.49 -4.28
CA ALA A 276 -5.28 -1.47 -4.45
C ALA A 276 -6.01 -1.16 -3.13
N CYS A 277 -6.32 -2.18 -2.33
CA CYS A 277 -6.89 -2.00 -0.99
C CYS A 277 -5.94 -1.23 -0.07
N GLU A 278 -4.64 -1.54 -0.11
CA GLU A 278 -3.62 -0.87 0.71
C GLU A 278 -3.46 0.61 0.31
N VAL A 279 -3.46 0.92 -0.98
CA VAL A 279 -3.44 2.31 -1.48
C VAL A 279 -4.69 3.07 -1.06
N ILE A 280 -5.88 2.46 -1.12
CA ILE A 280 -7.11 3.06 -0.57
C ILE A 280 -6.93 3.37 0.91
N ALA A 281 -6.41 2.42 1.70
CA ALA A 281 -6.17 2.68 3.12
C ALA A 281 -5.18 3.85 3.30
N MET A 282 -4.06 3.89 2.57
CA MET A 282 -3.07 4.97 2.68
C MET A 282 -3.61 6.35 2.33
N LEU A 283 -4.60 6.46 1.45
CA LEU A 283 -5.26 7.73 1.13
C LEU A 283 -6.07 8.29 2.31
N PHE A 284 -6.54 7.44 3.23
CA PHE A 284 -7.46 7.83 4.30
C PHE A 284 -6.96 7.54 5.72
N MET A 285 -5.86 6.82 5.93
CA MET A 285 -5.36 6.51 7.27
C MET A 285 -4.85 7.75 7.99
N ASP A 286 -4.99 7.82 9.32
CA ASP A 286 -4.38 8.88 10.13
C ASP A 286 -2.83 8.79 10.13
N LEU A 287 -2.17 9.87 10.55
CA LEU A 287 -0.71 9.90 10.71
C LEU A 287 -0.29 9.04 11.91
N LEU A 288 0.88 8.40 11.81
CA LEU A 288 1.47 7.57 12.89
C LEU A 288 1.78 8.35 14.17
N GLU A 289 1.63 9.67 14.16
CA GLU A 289 1.78 10.51 15.34
C GLU A 289 0.59 10.43 16.30
N ASN A 290 -0.56 9.94 15.82
CA ASN A 290 -1.81 9.92 16.55
C ASN A 290 -2.28 8.49 16.80
N VAL A 291 -2.94 8.28 17.95
CA VAL A 291 -3.72 7.07 18.19
C VAL A 291 -5.20 7.44 18.07
N PRO A 292 -5.90 6.93 17.05
CA PRO A 292 -7.32 7.18 16.87
C PRO A 292 -8.17 6.94 18.14
N GLY A 293 -8.90 7.98 18.59
CA GLY A 293 -9.74 7.95 19.78
C GLY A 293 -9.04 8.31 21.10
N VAL A 294 -7.79 8.79 21.04
CA VAL A 294 -7.05 9.30 22.20
C VAL A 294 -6.89 10.82 22.08
N HIS A 295 -7.30 11.55 23.11
CA HIS A 295 -7.04 12.97 23.21
C HIS A 295 -5.59 13.21 23.66
N THR A 296 -4.95 14.23 23.08
CA THR A 296 -3.59 14.64 23.43
C THR A 296 -3.51 16.17 23.44
N VAL A 297 -3.05 16.74 24.54
CA VAL A 297 -2.79 18.17 24.67
C VAL A 297 -1.33 18.46 24.31
N LEU A 298 -1.10 19.30 23.29
CA LEU A 298 0.24 19.75 22.88
C LEU A 298 0.45 21.25 23.22
N PRO A 299 1.71 21.70 23.32
CA PRO A 299 2.03 23.13 23.45
C PRO A 299 1.66 23.97 22.21
N ASP A 300 1.27 25.23 22.43
CA ASP A 300 0.63 26.16 21.47
C ASP A 300 1.28 26.28 20.07
N ALA A 301 2.61 26.24 19.96
CA ALA A 301 3.31 26.44 18.67
C ALA A 301 3.11 25.31 17.65
N ALA A 302 2.67 24.12 18.09
CA ALA A 302 2.42 22.96 17.24
C ALA A 302 0.97 22.89 16.70
N GLN A 303 0.08 23.75 17.21
CA GLN A 303 -1.37 23.59 17.09
C GLN A 303 -1.92 23.98 15.70
N ALA A 304 -1.47 25.10 15.12
CA ALA A 304 -1.97 25.57 13.82
C ALA A 304 -1.67 24.60 12.66
N SER A 305 -0.49 23.96 12.67
CA SER A 305 -0.16 22.94 11.66
C SER A 305 -0.98 21.66 11.84
N ASP A 306 -1.33 21.31 13.09
CA ASP A 306 -2.16 20.14 13.39
C ASP A 306 -3.62 20.36 12.97
N GLU A 307 -4.12 21.59 13.14
CA GLU A 307 -5.47 21.98 12.69
C GLU A 307 -5.62 21.85 11.18
N ALA A 308 -4.65 22.35 10.40
CA ALA A 308 -4.69 22.25 8.94
C ALA A 308 -4.60 20.80 8.44
N GLU A 309 -3.83 19.94 9.11
CA GLU A 309 -3.76 18.51 8.80
C GLU A 309 -5.07 17.78 9.17
N ALA A 310 -5.68 18.13 10.31
CA ALA A 310 -6.97 17.59 10.73
C ALA A 310 -8.13 18.01 9.80
N GLU A 311 -8.11 19.25 9.33
CA GLU A 311 -9.07 19.75 8.32
C GLU A 311 -8.93 18.96 7.02
N ALA A 312 -7.72 18.85 6.46
CA ALA A 312 -7.48 18.09 5.23
C ALA A 312 -7.86 16.61 5.35
N PHE A 313 -7.69 16.00 6.53
CA PHE A 313 -8.14 14.65 6.82
C PHE A 313 -9.67 14.52 6.74
N ASN A 314 -10.40 15.44 7.37
CA ASN A 314 -11.86 15.47 7.33
C ASN A 314 -12.40 15.75 5.91
N GLU A 315 -11.79 16.68 5.19
CA GLU A 315 -12.15 16.97 3.79
C GLU A 315 -11.89 15.76 2.88
N SER A 316 -10.83 14.99 3.11
CA SER A 316 -10.59 13.73 2.40
C SER A 316 -11.74 12.74 2.59
N LEU A 317 -12.22 12.57 3.83
CA LEU A 317 -13.37 11.70 4.13
C LEU A 317 -14.67 12.24 3.50
N GLN A 318 -14.87 13.55 3.44
CA GLN A 318 -15.99 14.15 2.71
C GLN A 318 -15.97 13.77 1.22
N VAL A 319 -14.79 13.80 0.57
CA VAL A 319 -14.66 13.37 -0.83
C VAL A 319 -15.07 11.90 -0.97
N LEU A 320 -14.65 11.01 -0.07
CA LEU A 320 -15.07 9.60 -0.06
C LEU A 320 -16.59 9.46 0.05
N PHE A 321 -17.21 10.15 1.01
CA PHE A 321 -18.65 10.02 1.26
C PHE A 321 -19.51 10.64 0.15
N SER A 322 -18.95 11.58 -0.62
CA SER A 322 -19.59 12.13 -1.81
C SER A 322 -19.63 11.17 -3.00
N ARG A 323 -18.83 10.08 -2.98
CA ARG A 323 -18.82 9.10 -4.07
C ARG A 323 -20.06 8.21 -4.02
N ASP A 324 -20.63 7.97 -5.20
CA ASP A 324 -21.79 7.10 -5.34
C ASP A 324 -21.49 5.70 -4.81
N ASN A 325 -22.42 5.17 -4.01
CA ASN A 325 -22.40 3.79 -3.52
C ASN A 325 -21.07 3.41 -2.82
N TRP A 326 -20.38 4.35 -2.17
CA TRP A 326 -19.07 4.08 -1.55
C TRP A 326 -19.10 2.93 -0.52
N VAL A 327 -20.21 2.79 0.23
CA VAL A 327 -20.45 1.65 1.14
C VAL A 327 -20.55 0.33 0.38
N GLU A 328 -21.27 0.30 -0.73
CA GLU A 328 -21.41 -0.91 -1.55
C GLU A 328 -20.09 -1.29 -2.23
N LYS A 329 -19.20 -0.33 -2.51
CA LYS A 329 -17.84 -0.62 -3.00
C LYS A 329 -17.03 -1.40 -1.94
N ILE A 330 -17.08 -0.98 -0.67
CA ILE A 330 -16.44 -1.70 0.45
C ILE A 330 -17.03 -3.11 0.61
N ILE A 331 -18.36 -3.23 0.59
CA ILE A 331 -19.07 -4.52 0.69
C ILE A 331 -18.73 -5.42 -0.51
N GLY A 332 -18.61 -4.85 -1.71
CA GLY A 332 -18.24 -5.56 -2.93
C GLY A 332 -16.87 -6.22 -2.84
N VAL A 333 -15.87 -5.52 -2.30
CA VAL A 333 -14.52 -6.07 -2.07
C VAL A 333 -14.58 -7.27 -1.11
N GLN A 334 -15.35 -7.16 -0.02
CA GLN A 334 -15.53 -8.26 0.92
C GLN A 334 -16.23 -9.46 0.31
N LYS A 335 -17.31 -9.21 -0.43
CA LYS A 335 -18.06 -10.26 -1.13
C LYS A 335 -17.18 -11.01 -2.13
N ARG A 336 -16.33 -10.31 -2.89
CA ARG A 336 -15.37 -10.93 -3.80
C ARG A 336 -14.45 -11.91 -3.05
N LEU A 337 -13.91 -11.50 -1.90
CA LEU A 337 -13.05 -12.36 -1.08
C LEU A 337 -13.79 -13.59 -0.59
N ASP A 338 -15.05 -13.46 -0.21
CA ASP A 338 -15.88 -14.57 0.27
C ASP A 338 -16.27 -15.53 -0.87
N ASP A 339 -16.43 -15.02 -2.09
CA ASP A 339 -16.75 -15.80 -3.29
C ASP A 339 -15.53 -16.58 -3.86
N GLU A 340 -14.30 -16.14 -3.58
CA GLU A 340 -13.07 -16.77 -4.06
C GLU A 340 -12.72 -18.03 -3.27
N LYS A 341 -12.71 -19.19 -3.96
CA LYS A 341 -12.40 -20.50 -3.37
C LYS A 341 -10.92 -20.84 -3.58
N TRP A 342 -10.28 -21.33 -2.52
CA TRP A 342 -8.86 -21.71 -2.58
C TRP A 342 -8.60 -22.90 -3.52
N GLN A 343 -9.57 -23.79 -3.69
CA GLN A 343 -9.45 -24.95 -4.58
C GLN A 343 -9.31 -24.51 -6.04
N ASP A 344 -10.06 -23.49 -6.45
CA ASP A 344 -10.01 -22.93 -7.80
C ASP A 344 -8.64 -22.25 -8.02
N SER A 345 -8.18 -21.49 -7.03
CA SER A 345 -6.84 -20.87 -7.04
C SER A 345 -5.74 -21.93 -7.16
N LEU A 346 -5.81 -23.02 -6.40
CA LEU A 346 -4.83 -24.11 -6.47
C LEU A 346 -4.81 -24.77 -7.87
N GLN A 347 -5.97 -24.92 -8.51
CA GLN A 347 -6.02 -25.43 -9.89
C GLN A 347 -5.34 -24.47 -10.88
N PHE A 348 -5.49 -23.15 -10.70
CA PHE A 348 -4.82 -22.17 -11.54
C PHE A 348 -3.29 -22.30 -11.42
N PHE A 349 -2.75 -22.37 -10.20
CA PHE A 349 -1.30 -22.55 -9.97
C PHE A 349 -0.76 -23.80 -10.64
N LYS A 350 -1.46 -24.92 -10.54
CA LYS A 350 -1.04 -26.20 -11.16
C LYS A 350 -1.02 -26.15 -12.67
N ARG A 351 -1.81 -25.28 -13.29
CA ARG A 351 -2.02 -25.24 -14.74
C ARG A 351 -1.28 -24.09 -15.43
N VAL A 352 -0.83 -23.09 -14.70
CA VAL A 352 -0.32 -21.83 -15.28
C VAL A 352 0.89 -22.02 -16.20
N THR A 353 1.80 -22.94 -15.89
CA THR A 353 2.94 -23.28 -16.75
C THR A 353 2.49 -23.86 -18.08
N ARG A 354 1.53 -24.79 -18.04
CA ARG A 354 1.05 -25.52 -19.22
C ARG A 354 0.13 -24.64 -20.08
N ASP A 355 -0.81 -23.95 -19.43
CA ASP A 355 -1.90 -23.24 -20.11
C ASP A 355 -1.48 -21.81 -20.51
N TYR A 356 -0.52 -21.20 -19.81
CA TYR A 356 -0.13 -19.78 -19.98
C TYR A 356 1.38 -19.54 -20.04
N LEU A 357 2.17 -20.59 -20.23
CA LEU A 357 3.62 -20.52 -20.49
C LEU A 357 4.41 -19.74 -19.43
N ALA A 358 4.05 -19.91 -18.15
CA ALA A 358 4.82 -19.32 -17.05
C ALA A 358 6.27 -19.82 -17.05
N VAL A 359 7.22 -18.94 -17.41
CA VAL A 359 8.66 -19.25 -17.44
C VAL A 359 9.20 -19.47 -16.03
N GLN A 360 8.74 -18.64 -15.09
CA GLN A 360 8.99 -18.78 -13.65
C GLN A 360 7.64 -19.10 -13.00
N PRO A 361 7.30 -20.39 -12.87
CA PRO A 361 6.02 -20.77 -12.30
C PRO A 361 5.98 -20.45 -10.80
N PRO A 362 4.85 -19.95 -10.28
CA PRO A 362 4.72 -19.67 -8.86
C PRO A 362 4.73 -21.00 -8.06
N GLY A 363 5.52 -21.02 -6.99
CA GLY A 363 5.65 -22.18 -6.09
C GLY A 363 4.57 -22.25 -5.01
N GLU A 364 4.74 -23.18 -4.07
CA GLU A 364 3.86 -23.33 -2.91
C GLU A 364 3.84 -22.07 -2.04
N ASP A 365 4.98 -21.40 -1.85
CA ASP A 365 5.06 -20.15 -1.10
C ASP A 365 4.20 -19.05 -1.72
N ALA A 366 4.22 -18.90 -3.05
CA ALA A 366 3.39 -17.93 -3.76
C ALA A 366 1.89 -18.26 -3.65
N PHE A 367 1.55 -19.55 -3.56
CA PHE A 367 0.17 -19.97 -3.29
C PHE A 367 -0.25 -19.63 -1.86
N ILE A 368 0.61 -19.87 -0.88
CA ILE A 368 0.37 -19.54 0.54
C ILE A 368 0.20 -18.02 0.70
N GLN A 369 1.01 -17.22 0.02
CA GLN A 369 0.94 -15.75 0.07
C GLN A 369 -0.42 -15.18 -0.40
N ILE A 370 -1.23 -15.93 -1.16
CA ILE A 370 -2.58 -15.48 -1.53
C ILE A 370 -3.44 -15.21 -0.31
N PHE A 371 -3.29 -16.01 0.74
CA PHE A 371 -4.04 -15.81 1.98
C PHE A 371 -3.58 -14.56 2.71
N GLU A 372 -2.30 -14.19 2.60
CA GLU A 372 -1.79 -12.89 3.08
C GLU A 372 -2.35 -11.72 2.25
N TYR A 373 -2.45 -11.86 0.92
CA TYR A 373 -3.06 -10.83 0.06
C TYR A 373 -4.55 -10.64 0.34
N ARG A 374 -5.26 -11.74 0.61
CA ARG A 374 -6.66 -11.71 1.03
C ARG A 374 -6.81 -11.05 2.40
N GLY A 375 -5.96 -11.41 3.37
CA GLY A 375 -5.90 -10.76 4.68
C GLY A 375 -5.63 -9.26 4.57
N THR A 376 -4.68 -8.86 3.73
CA THR A 376 -4.35 -7.45 3.42
C THR A 376 -5.59 -6.69 2.94
N SER A 377 -6.33 -7.28 1.99
CA SER A 377 -7.58 -6.68 1.49
C SER A 377 -8.62 -6.48 2.60
N ARG A 378 -8.79 -7.48 3.48
CA ARG A 378 -9.75 -7.41 4.59
C ARG A 378 -9.40 -6.32 5.58
N ILE A 379 -8.16 -6.31 6.07
CA ILE A 379 -7.74 -5.37 7.12
C ILE A 379 -7.72 -3.93 6.61
N CYS A 380 -7.42 -3.70 5.32
CA CYS A 380 -7.48 -2.36 4.72
C CYS A 380 -8.92 -1.82 4.66
N MET A 381 -9.89 -2.65 4.29
CA MET A 381 -11.30 -2.25 4.30
C MET A 381 -11.81 -2.01 5.72
N LEU A 382 -11.41 -2.83 6.70
CA LEU A 382 -11.77 -2.62 8.10
C LEU A 382 -11.12 -1.35 8.66
N ARG A 383 -9.88 -1.04 8.29
CA ARG A 383 -9.21 0.21 8.62
C ARG A 383 -9.94 1.40 8.01
N LEU A 384 -10.39 1.32 6.75
CA LEU A 384 -11.19 2.36 6.12
C LEU A 384 -12.53 2.58 6.86
N ILE A 385 -13.22 1.49 7.24
CA ILE A 385 -14.44 1.56 8.06
C ILE A 385 -14.17 2.25 9.40
N ALA A 386 -13.14 1.81 10.13
CA ALA A 386 -12.78 2.41 11.41
C ALA A 386 -12.41 3.89 11.28
N THR A 387 -11.74 4.26 10.18
CA THR A 387 -11.37 5.65 9.88
C THR A 387 -12.60 6.50 9.57
N ALA A 388 -13.52 5.99 8.75
CA ALA A 388 -14.75 6.70 8.37
C ALA A 388 -15.59 7.14 9.59
N THR A 389 -15.50 6.41 10.71
CA THR A 389 -16.21 6.78 11.95
C THR A 389 -15.73 8.10 12.59
N HIS A 390 -14.54 8.60 12.24
CA HIS A 390 -14.04 9.90 12.74
C HIS A 390 -14.83 11.08 12.18
N ALA A 391 -15.36 10.95 10.96
CA ALA A 391 -16.14 11.98 10.32
C ALA A 391 -17.65 11.70 10.45
N SER A 392 -18.06 11.15 11.59
CA SER A 392 -19.44 10.72 11.84
C SER A 392 -20.42 11.88 12.06
N ASP A 393 -19.94 13.09 12.34
CA ASP A 393 -20.77 14.29 12.46
C ASP A 393 -21.17 14.86 11.08
N LEU A 394 -20.56 14.37 9.99
CA LEU A 394 -20.93 14.76 8.65
C LEU A 394 -22.29 14.17 8.29
N SER A 395 -23.20 15.01 7.77
CA SER A 395 -24.55 14.60 7.36
C SER A 395 -24.55 13.52 6.26
N THR A 396 -23.45 13.39 5.52
CA THR A 396 -23.26 12.36 4.48
C THR A 396 -22.98 10.97 5.05
N PHE A 397 -22.62 10.86 6.33
CA PHE A 397 -22.40 9.58 7.03
C PHE A 397 -23.65 9.15 7.81
N THR A 398 -24.59 8.52 7.11
CA THR A 398 -25.95 8.23 7.59
C THR A 398 -26.02 6.97 8.47
N ASP A 399 -27.13 6.80 9.20
CA ASP A 399 -27.40 5.59 10.00
C ASP A 399 -27.44 4.32 9.13
N ALA A 400 -27.96 4.43 7.90
CA ALA A 400 -27.93 3.36 6.92
C ALA A 400 -26.49 2.94 6.57
N ASN A 401 -25.55 3.88 6.48
CA ASN A 401 -24.14 3.56 6.26
C ASN A 401 -23.56 2.81 7.46
N ILE A 402 -23.82 3.29 8.68
CA ILE A 402 -23.37 2.63 9.92
C ILE A 402 -23.86 1.18 9.99
N ILE A 403 -25.15 0.95 9.76
CA ILE A 403 -25.77 -0.38 9.79
C ILE A 403 -25.19 -1.30 8.71
N SER A 404 -24.98 -0.78 7.50
CA SER A 404 -24.44 -1.55 6.39
C SER A 404 -23.01 -2.02 6.66
N LEU A 405 -22.17 -1.12 7.20
CA LEU A 405 -20.78 -1.42 7.55
C LEU A 405 -20.67 -2.28 8.81
N LEU A 406 -21.63 -2.21 9.73
CA LEU A 406 -21.64 -3.00 10.97
C LEU A 406 -21.60 -4.50 10.67
N ARG A 407 -22.30 -4.95 9.62
CA ARG A 407 -22.26 -6.36 9.20
C ARG A 407 -20.85 -6.79 8.81
N VAL A 408 -20.11 -5.97 8.06
CA VAL A 408 -18.74 -6.29 7.63
C VAL A 408 -17.81 -6.43 8.84
N ALA A 409 -17.89 -5.46 9.76
CA ALA A 409 -17.09 -5.47 10.98
C ALA A 409 -17.46 -6.66 11.91
N HIS A 410 -18.76 -6.96 12.04
CA HIS A 410 -19.25 -8.08 12.84
C HIS A 410 -18.75 -9.44 12.34
N LEU A 411 -18.89 -9.71 11.04
CA LEU A 411 -18.42 -10.97 10.45
C LEU A 411 -16.91 -11.15 10.64
N SER A 412 -16.16 -10.05 10.52
CA SER A 412 -14.70 -10.06 10.72
C SER A 412 -14.34 -10.35 12.19
N ALA A 413 -15.01 -9.68 13.13
CA ALA A 413 -14.82 -9.93 14.56
C ALA A 413 -15.21 -11.36 14.98
N GLN A 414 -16.27 -11.92 14.38
CA GLN A 414 -16.69 -13.30 14.64
C GLN A 414 -15.68 -14.31 14.10
N ARG A 415 -15.17 -14.10 12.89
CA ARG A 415 -14.13 -14.95 12.29
C ARG A 415 -12.86 -14.97 13.14
N ALA A 416 -12.40 -13.81 13.57
CA ALA A 416 -11.22 -13.69 14.43
C ALA A 416 -11.36 -14.45 15.75
N GLN A 417 -12.55 -14.43 16.37
CA GLN A 417 -12.83 -15.17 17.61
C GLN A 417 -12.67 -16.69 17.47
N ASN A 418 -12.89 -17.22 16.27
CA ASN A 418 -12.86 -18.64 15.98
C ASN A 418 -11.50 -19.13 15.44
N THR A 419 -10.53 -18.23 15.29
CA THR A 419 -9.26 -18.54 14.62
C THR A 419 -8.16 -18.87 15.64
N LYS A 420 -7.45 -19.96 15.41
CA LYS A 420 -6.28 -20.36 16.20
C LYS A 420 -4.99 -19.74 15.64
N PRO A 421 -3.91 -19.63 16.43
CA PRO A 421 -2.60 -19.24 15.91
C PRO A 421 -2.13 -20.23 14.82
N PRO A 422 -1.57 -19.78 13.68
CA PRO A 422 -1.17 -20.64 12.57
C PRO A 422 -0.27 -21.82 12.98
N GLN A 423 0.60 -21.61 13.96
CA GLN A 423 1.54 -22.60 14.47
C GLN A 423 0.86 -23.79 15.17
N SER A 424 -0.41 -23.66 15.54
CA SER A 424 -1.18 -24.66 16.27
C SER A 424 -2.16 -25.46 15.39
N ILE A 425 -2.11 -25.26 14.08
CA ILE A 425 -3.12 -25.75 13.14
C ILE A 425 -2.59 -26.94 12.32
N SER A 426 -3.37 -28.02 12.26
CA SER A 426 -3.04 -29.24 11.52
C SER A 426 -3.81 -29.41 10.19
N ASN A 427 -4.93 -28.71 10.00
CA ASN A 427 -5.74 -28.76 8.78
C ASN A 427 -5.46 -27.54 7.87
N LYS A 428 -5.31 -27.78 6.56
CA LYS A 428 -5.07 -26.74 5.55
C LYS A 428 -6.12 -25.63 5.55
N VAL A 429 -7.40 -25.96 5.73
CA VAL A 429 -8.49 -24.95 5.72
C VAL A 429 -8.34 -23.98 6.90
N GLU A 430 -8.06 -24.51 8.09
CA GLU A 430 -7.81 -23.70 9.27
C GLU A 430 -6.51 -22.89 9.12
N LEU A 431 -5.48 -23.47 8.48
CA LEU A 431 -4.19 -22.79 8.29
C LEU A 431 -4.38 -21.55 7.41
N TYR A 432 -5.07 -21.70 6.29
CA TYR A 432 -5.35 -20.61 5.36
C TYR A 432 -6.18 -19.49 6.00
N LEU A 433 -7.20 -19.85 6.77
CA LEU A 433 -7.96 -18.89 7.57
C LEU A 433 -7.09 -18.19 8.62
N GLY A 434 -6.20 -18.94 9.27
CA GLY A 434 -5.22 -18.43 10.22
C GLY A 434 -4.29 -17.39 9.59
N LEU A 435 -3.78 -17.66 8.38
CA LEU A 435 -2.94 -16.71 7.64
C LEU A 435 -3.70 -15.43 7.30
N GLU A 436 -4.93 -15.54 6.78
CA GLU A 436 -5.78 -14.36 6.49
C GLU A 436 -6.00 -13.48 7.74
N CYS A 437 -6.38 -14.09 8.87
CA CYS A 437 -6.77 -13.33 10.07
C CYS A 437 -5.59 -12.73 10.84
N ASN A 438 -4.40 -13.33 10.70
CA ASN A 438 -3.18 -12.86 11.37
C ASN A 438 -2.33 -11.94 10.49
N GLN A 439 -2.71 -11.73 9.22
CA GLN A 439 -2.04 -10.81 8.33
C GLN A 439 -2.01 -9.39 8.92
N GLU A 440 -0.85 -8.75 8.87
CA GLU A 440 -0.61 -7.40 9.36
C GLU A 440 0.20 -6.62 8.31
N ILE A 441 -0.06 -5.32 8.17
CA ILE A 441 0.75 -4.45 7.30
C ILE A 441 1.71 -3.67 8.19
N HIS A 442 3.00 -3.92 7.96
CA HIS A 442 4.14 -3.19 8.51
C HIS A 442 5.23 -3.17 7.43
N ARG A 443 4.92 -2.51 6.31
CA ARG A 443 5.72 -2.56 5.09
C ARG A 443 6.57 -1.31 4.99
N GLU A 444 7.89 -1.49 4.94
CA GLU A 444 8.82 -0.41 4.64
C GLU A 444 8.80 -0.05 3.13
N PRO A 445 9.20 1.18 2.75
CA PRO A 445 9.38 1.55 1.34
C PRO A 445 10.33 0.57 0.63
N LEU A 446 10.02 0.18 -0.61
CA LEU A 446 10.75 -0.91 -1.27
C LEU A 446 12.26 -0.69 -1.40
N TYR A 447 12.71 0.57 -1.56
CA TYR A 447 14.13 0.89 -1.64
C TYR A 447 14.93 0.47 -0.39
N THR A 448 14.28 0.30 0.77
CA THR A 448 14.95 -0.10 2.03
C THR A 448 15.48 -1.52 1.98
N ARG A 449 14.87 -2.39 1.15
CA ARG A 449 15.36 -3.77 0.93
C ARG A 449 16.79 -3.83 0.41
N SER A 450 17.25 -2.73 -0.18
CA SER A 450 18.54 -2.63 -0.83
C SER A 450 19.46 -1.57 -0.19
N VAL A 451 19.01 -0.92 0.89
CA VAL A 451 19.80 0.06 1.65
C VAL A 451 19.90 -0.44 3.10
N PRO A 452 21.09 -0.47 3.73
CA PRO A 452 21.26 -0.93 5.11
C PRO A 452 20.64 0.00 6.18
N GLN A 453 19.78 0.93 5.78
CA GLN A 453 19.14 1.89 6.67
C GLN A 453 17.78 1.34 7.10
N SER A 454 17.60 1.19 8.42
CA SER A 454 16.28 0.95 9.01
C SER A 454 15.45 2.23 8.85
N ILE A 455 14.41 2.16 8.02
CA ILE A 455 13.43 3.22 7.81
C ILE A 455 12.11 2.77 8.40
N GLU A 456 11.37 3.71 8.98
CA GLU A 456 10.09 3.41 9.56
C GLU A 456 9.03 3.06 8.51
N ALA A 457 8.25 2.01 8.74
CA ALA A 457 7.07 1.72 7.95
C ALA A 457 6.12 2.94 7.97
N PRO A 458 5.78 3.54 6.80
CA PRO A 458 5.01 4.79 6.75
C PRO A 458 3.57 4.65 7.23
N HIS A 459 3.06 3.42 7.31
CA HIS A 459 1.75 3.08 7.84
C HIS A 459 1.73 1.68 8.42
N ILE A 460 0.80 1.45 9.36
CA ILE A 460 0.61 0.17 10.03
C ILE A 460 -0.87 -0.16 10.08
N VAL A 461 -1.23 -1.36 9.59
CA VAL A 461 -2.60 -1.88 9.69
C VAL A 461 -2.59 -3.16 10.48
N SER A 462 -3.24 -3.13 11.63
CA SER A 462 -3.32 -4.24 12.57
C SER A 462 -4.08 -5.43 11.99
N PRO A 463 -3.80 -6.65 12.47
CA PRO A 463 -4.47 -7.85 11.99
C PRO A 463 -5.97 -7.83 12.25
N GLU A 464 -6.70 -8.68 11.53
CA GLU A 464 -8.16 -8.73 11.57
C GLU A 464 -8.72 -8.93 12.99
N LEU A 465 -8.01 -9.72 13.81
CA LEU A 465 -8.33 -9.94 15.22
C LEU A 465 -8.30 -8.68 16.10
N VAL A 466 -7.63 -7.63 15.64
CA VAL A 466 -7.58 -6.31 16.29
C VAL A 466 -8.51 -5.34 15.56
N ILE A 467 -8.30 -5.12 14.26
CA ILE A 467 -9.01 -4.05 13.52
C ILE A 467 -10.50 -4.37 13.29
N GLY A 468 -10.87 -5.65 13.19
CA GLY A 468 -12.27 -6.07 13.07
C GLY A 468 -13.11 -5.65 14.27
N PRO A 469 -12.74 -6.08 15.50
CA PRO A 469 -13.38 -5.61 16.73
C PRO A 469 -13.33 -4.08 16.92
N ILE A 470 -12.23 -3.40 16.59
CA ILE A 470 -12.16 -1.92 16.64
C ILE A 470 -13.25 -1.30 15.76
N ALA A 471 -13.32 -1.70 14.49
CA ALA A 471 -14.32 -1.19 13.56
C ALA A 471 -15.75 -1.47 14.06
N MET A 472 -16.00 -2.66 14.60
CA MET A 472 -17.31 -3.02 15.15
C MET A 472 -17.68 -2.16 16.36
N LEU A 473 -16.75 -1.98 17.31
CA LEU A 473 -16.97 -1.17 18.51
C LEU A 473 -17.22 0.30 18.17
N ARG A 474 -16.49 0.86 17.21
CA ARG A 474 -16.72 2.25 16.80
C ARG A 474 -18.09 2.44 16.16
N LEU A 475 -18.52 1.53 15.28
CA LEU A 475 -19.86 1.58 14.71
C LEU A 475 -20.96 1.43 15.78
N LEU A 476 -20.78 0.53 16.74
CA LEU A 476 -21.70 0.39 17.89
C LEU A 476 -21.70 1.64 18.78
N THR A 477 -20.55 2.28 18.96
CA THR A 477 -20.41 3.54 19.70
C THR A 477 -21.22 4.64 19.03
N LEU A 478 -21.13 4.79 17.70
CA LEU A 478 -21.94 5.75 16.96
C LEU A 478 -23.44 5.47 17.08
N LEU A 479 -23.86 4.20 17.01
CA LEU A 479 -25.26 3.83 17.24
C LEU A 479 -25.73 4.19 18.66
N ALA A 480 -24.88 4.05 19.66
CA ALA A 480 -25.19 4.43 21.04
C ALA A 480 -25.27 5.96 21.20
N GLN A 481 -24.28 6.70 20.66
CA GLN A 481 -24.25 8.17 20.68
C GLN A 481 -25.48 8.78 19.97
N ARG A 482 -25.94 8.16 18.87
CA ARG A 482 -27.16 8.56 18.15
C ARG A 482 -28.46 8.06 18.80
N ASN A 483 -28.38 7.44 19.98
CA ASN A 483 -29.52 6.87 20.72
C ASN A 483 -30.34 5.87 19.89
N LEU A 484 -29.67 5.06 19.06
CA LEU A 484 -30.27 4.05 18.20
C LEU A 484 -30.05 2.64 18.74
N LEU A 485 -28.90 2.36 19.35
CA LEU A 485 -28.48 1.01 19.73
C LEU A 485 -29.55 0.24 20.53
N ASP A 486 -30.07 0.83 21.61
CA ASP A 486 -31.08 0.19 22.46
C ASP A 486 -32.45 0.05 21.77
N LYS A 487 -32.73 0.88 20.74
CA LYS A 487 -34.01 0.89 20.02
C LYS A 487 -34.09 -0.19 18.94
N ILE A 488 -32.96 -0.69 18.44
CA ILE A 488 -32.89 -1.63 17.31
C ILE A 488 -33.69 -2.91 17.58
N SER A 489 -33.71 -3.40 18.82
CA SER A 489 -34.48 -4.57 19.23
C SER A 489 -35.99 -4.44 18.94
N SER A 490 -36.51 -3.21 18.97
CA SER A 490 -37.93 -2.88 18.74
C SER A 490 -38.26 -2.53 17.28
N TRP A 491 -37.25 -2.35 16.43
CA TRP A 491 -37.46 -1.95 15.04
C TRP A 491 -38.22 -3.02 14.25
N GLN A 492 -39.09 -2.56 13.35
CA GLN A 492 -39.88 -3.41 12.44
C GLN A 492 -39.37 -3.37 11.01
N ARG A 493 -38.51 -2.40 10.67
CA ARG A 493 -37.90 -2.24 9.35
C ARG A 493 -36.52 -1.60 9.46
N LEU A 494 -35.67 -1.85 8.47
CA LEU A 494 -34.39 -1.17 8.34
C LEU A 494 -34.56 0.27 7.83
N PRO A 495 -33.65 1.19 8.17
CA PRO A 495 -33.61 2.51 7.57
C PRO A 495 -33.43 2.46 6.05
N ASN A 496 -34.02 3.42 5.35
CA ASN A 496 -33.86 3.57 3.90
C ASN A 496 -32.38 3.79 3.54
N GLY A 497 -31.93 3.18 2.45
CA GLY A 497 -30.54 3.26 2.01
C GLY A 497 -29.62 2.22 2.66
N THR A 498 -30.11 1.39 3.59
CA THR A 498 -29.34 0.25 4.12
C THR A 498 -29.02 -0.74 3.00
N SER A 499 -27.80 -1.28 2.98
CA SER A 499 -27.36 -2.28 2.01
C SER A 499 -28.32 -3.47 1.97
N LYS A 500 -28.61 -3.96 0.76
CA LYS A 500 -29.42 -5.16 0.52
C LYS A 500 -28.82 -6.42 1.14
N THR A 501 -27.53 -6.38 1.47
CA THR A 501 -26.86 -7.50 2.13
C THR A 501 -27.29 -7.64 3.59
N VAL A 502 -27.86 -6.61 4.23
CA VAL A 502 -28.24 -6.64 5.66
C VAL A 502 -29.74 -6.88 5.82
N THR A 503 -30.10 -7.79 6.73
CA THR A 503 -31.50 -7.98 7.15
C THR A 503 -31.72 -7.46 8.57
N LEU A 504 -32.96 -7.08 8.90
CA LEU A 504 -33.33 -6.60 10.24
C LEU A 504 -32.99 -7.62 11.33
N ARG A 505 -33.29 -8.90 11.08
CA ARG A 505 -32.98 -9.99 12.02
C ARG A 505 -31.49 -10.08 12.33
N GLN A 506 -30.65 -9.94 11.31
CA GLN A 506 -29.21 -9.92 11.50
C GLN A 506 -28.77 -8.70 12.30
N LEU A 507 -29.30 -7.51 11.98
CA LEU A 507 -29.00 -6.30 12.74
C LEU A 507 -29.32 -6.49 14.23
N GLN A 508 -30.54 -6.96 14.55
CA GLN A 508 -30.98 -7.23 15.92
C GLN A 508 -30.08 -8.25 16.63
N GLN A 509 -29.64 -9.30 15.93
CA GLN A 509 -28.71 -10.28 16.48
C GLN A 509 -27.33 -9.66 16.77
N MET A 510 -26.77 -8.93 15.80
CA MET A 510 -25.43 -8.32 15.89
C MET A 510 -25.33 -7.26 16.99
N THR A 511 -26.45 -6.59 17.31
CA THR A 511 -26.54 -5.57 18.37
C THR A 511 -27.15 -6.10 19.67
N SER A 512 -27.37 -7.41 19.80
CA SER A 512 -27.91 -8.00 21.02
C SER A 512 -26.92 -7.90 22.17
N ASP A 513 -27.43 -7.78 23.40
CA ASP A 513 -26.59 -7.74 24.61
C ASP A 513 -25.72 -9.00 24.75
N GLU A 514 -26.21 -10.16 24.32
CA GLU A 514 -25.42 -11.40 24.33
C GLU A 514 -24.22 -11.30 23.38
N THR A 515 -24.44 -10.85 22.13
CA THR A 515 -23.38 -10.72 21.13
C THR A 515 -22.36 -9.66 21.53
N ILE A 516 -22.82 -8.50 22.01
CA ILE A 516 -21.95 -7.43 22.51
C ILE A 516 -21.16 -7.94 23.72
N GLY A 517 -21.80 -8.58 24.69
CA GLY A 517 -21.12 -9.13 25.86
C GLY A 517 -20.02 -10.15 25.52
N LYS A 518 -20.22 -10.99 24.50
CA LYS A 518 -19.18 -11.91 23.98
C LYS A 518 -18.03 -11.15 23.34
N LEU A 519 -18.33 -10.16 22.49
CA LEU A 519 -17.34 -9.30 21.83
C LEU A 519 -16.44 -8.60 22.86
N LEU A 520 -17.00 -7.99 23.90
CA LEU A 520 -16.23 -7.22 24.89
C LEU A 520 -15.29 -8.12 25.69
N LYS A 521 -15.76 -9.29 26.13
CA LYS A 521 -14.93 -10.28 26.84
C LYS A 521 -13.75 -10.76 25.98
N TYR A 522 -13.98 -11.00 24.70
CA TYR A 522 -12.93 -11.35 23.76
C TYR A 522 -11.95 -10.19 23.56
N SER A 523 -12.48 -8.99 23.32
CA SER A 523 -11.70 -7.78 23.04
C SER A 523 -10.72 -7.46 24.17
N MET A 524 -11.15 -7.54 25.43
CA MET A 524 -10.26 -7.34 26.58
C MET A 524 -9.06 -8.30 26.60
N LYS A 525 -9.28 -9.57 26.26
CA LYS A 525 -8.18 -10.56 26.15
C LYS A 525 -7.23 -10.20 25.02
N VAL A 526 -7.76 -9.80 23.88
CA VAL A 526 -6.95 -9.44 22.70
C VAL A 526 -6.13 -8.19 22.95
N VAL A 527 -6.68 -7.15 23.60
CA VAL A 527 -5.93 -5.94 23.97
C VAL A 527 -4.70 -6.29 24.82
N ALA A 528 -4.89 -7.08 25.88
CA ALA A 528 -3.80 -7.51 26.75
C ALA A 528 -2.76 -8.35 25.99
N ALA A 529 -3.21 -9.34 25.21
CA ALA A 529 -2.33 -10.19 24.41
C ALA A 529 -1.55 -9.38 23.35
N ARG A 530 -2.18 -8.36 22.75
CA ARG A 530 -1.54 -7.48 21.78
C ARG A 530 -0.44 -6.64 22.44
N ARG A 531 -0.68 -6.07 23.62
CA ARG A 531 0.35 -5.38 24.40
C ARG A 531 1.51 -6.31 24.78
N GLU A 532 1.21 -7.56 25.14
CA GLU A 532 2.23 -8.56 25.46
C GLU A 532 3.09 -8.91 24.24
N LYS A 533 2.47 -9.12 23.06
CA LYS A 533 3.18 -9.27 21.80
C LYS A 533 4.16 -8.10 21.56
N GLY A 534 3.73 -6.86 21.81
CA GLY A 534 4.61 -5.69 21.68
C GLY A 534 5.83 -5.76 22.61
N THR A 535 5.64 -6.31 23.81
CA THR A 535 6.72 -6.50 24.80
C THR A 535 7.70 -7.60 24.37
N GLU A 536 7.19 -8.68 23.78
CA GLU A 536 8.01 -9.74 23.19
C GLU A 536 8.80 -9.24 21.99
N THR A 537 8.17 -8.48 21.09
CA THR A 537 8.82 -7.85 19.92
C THR A 537 9.90 -6.86 20.36
N MET A 538 9.62 -6.01 21.36
CA MET A 538 10.62 -5.09 21.92
C MET A 538 11.85 -5.83 22.45
N LYS A 539 11.65 -6.95 23.16
CA LYS A 539 12.77 -7.77 23.69
C LYS A 539 13.63 -8.39 22.58
N LYS A 540 13.10 -8.54 21.37
CA LYS A 540 13.87 -8.97 20.17
C LYS A 540 14.64 -7.84 19.50
N GLY A 541 14.52 -6.59 20.00
CA GLY A 541 15.17 -5.41 19.43
C GLY A 541 14.38 -4.73 18.30
N GLU A 542 13.19 -5.22 17.97
CA GLU A 542 12.32 -4.69 16.90
C GLU A 542 11.48 -3.51 17.43
N LEU A 543 12.14 -2.44 17.87
CA LEU A 543 11.50 -1.32 18.59
C LEU A 543 10.37 -0.65 17.81
N GLU A 544 10.54 -0.51 16.50
CA GLU A 544 9.56 0.14 15.63
C GLU A 544 8.29 -0.68 15.51
N TYR A 545 8.44 -1.97 15.18
CA TYR A 545 7.31 -2.87 15.09
C TYR A 545 6.60 -3.03 16.45
N ALA A 546 7.37 -3.06 17.55
CA ALA A 546 6.81 -3.02 18.90
C ALA A 546 5.98 -1.74 19.14
N GLY A 547 6.47 -0.57 18.69
CA GLY A 547 5.75 0.70 18.74
C GLY A 547 4.39 0.62 18.04
N GLY A 548 4.35 0.11 16.81
CA GLY A 548 3.10 -0.12 16.07
C GLY A 548 2.14 -1.08 16.76
N ILE A 549 2.66 -2.15 17.36
CA ILE A 549 1.85 -3.09 18.15
C ILE A 549 1.24 -2.38 19.37
N TYR A 550 2.02 -1.59 20.11
CA TYR A 550 1.50 -0.83 21.25
C TYR A 550 0.46 0.21 20.83
N MET A 551 0.65 0.91 19.70
CA MET A 551 -0.33 1.84 19.16
C MET A 551 -1.65 1.13 18.85
N SER A 552 -1.61 -0.06 18.24
CA SER A 552 -2.82 -0.84 17.95
C SER A 552 -3.54 -1.33 19.21
N ALA A 553 -2.81 -1.67 20.27
CA ALA A 553 -3.40 -2.04 21.55
C ALA A 553 -4.06 -0.82 22.23
N ALA A 554 -3.41 0.35 22.15
CA ALA A 554 -3.96 1.61 22.65
C ALA A 554 -5.24 2.01 21.90
N GLU A 555 -5.24 1.97 20.57
CA GLU A 555 -6.43 2.26 19.75
C GLU A 555 -7.61 1.35 20.14
N PHE A 556 -7.33 0.06 20.35
CA PHE A 556 -8.36 -0.91 20.74
C PHE A 556 -8.90 -0.64 22.15
N ALA A 557 -8.03 -0.34 23.11
CA ALA A 557 -8.45 0.03 24.46
C ALA A 557 -9.27 1.34 24.46
N ALA A 558 -8.90 2.33 23.64
CA ALA A 558 -9.66 3.57 23.48
C ALA A 558 -11.05 3.32 22.90
N ALA A 559 -11.18 2.46 21.88
CA ALA A 559 -12.48 2.10 21.31
C ALA A 559 -13.42 1.42 22.34
N LEU A 560 -12.87 0.60 23.24
CA LEU A 560 -13.65 -0.02 24.33
C LEU A 560 -14.15 1.03 25.34
N LEU A 561 -13.31 1.97 25.73
CA LEU A 561 -13.70 3.04 26.66
C LEU A 561 -14.75 3.97 26.06
N ALA A 562 -14.59 4.37 24.80
CA ALA A 562 -15.57 5.19 24.09
C ALA A 562 -16.94 4.49 24.01
N PHE A 563 -16.95 3.17 23.81
CA PHE A 563 -18.19 2.39 23.82
C PHE A 563 -18.85 2.33 25.21
N ASP A 564 -18.07 2.14 26.29
CA ASP A 564 -18.61 2.19 27.67
C ASP A 564 -19.23 3.55 27.97
N GLU A 565 -18.55 4.62 27.58
CA GLU A 565 -19.02 6.00 27.78
C GLU A 565 -20.31 6.27 27.00
N ALA A 566 -20.35 5.92 25.71
CA ALA A 566 -21.53 6.08 24.88
C ALA A 566 -22.74 5.26 25.36
N THR A 567 -22.49 4.15 26.06
CA THR A 567 -23.53 3.30 26.69
C THR A 567 -23.75 3.62 28.17
N LYS A 568 -23.22 4.75 28.65
CA LYS A 568 -23.40 5.26 30.02
C LYS A 568 -22.99 4.26 31.11
N GLY A 569 -21.96 3.47 30.86
CA GLY A 569 -21.41 2.51 31.81
C GLY A 569 -22.12 1.16 31.86
N LYS A 570 -23.03 0.84 30.92
CA LYS A 570 -23.75 -0.44 30.85
C LYS A 570 -22.79 -1.65 30.88
N TRP A 571 -21.59 -1.50 30.32
CA TRP A 571 -20.62 -2.58 30.14
C TRP A 571 -19.38 -2.46 31.03
N ARG A 572 -19.40 -1.56 32.01
CA ARG A 572 -18.25 -1.20 32.83
C ARG A 572 -17.58 -2.41 33.49
N THR A 573 -18.36 -3.38 33.95
CA THR A 573 -17.85 -4.60 34.58
C THR A 573 -17.05 -5.47 33.63
N GLN A 574 -17.50 -5.61 32.38
CA GLN A 574 -16.83 -6.39 31.33
C GLN A 574 -15.55 -5.70 30.83
N LEU A 575 -15.46 -4.38 31.03
CA LEU A 575 -14.37 -3.53 30.55
C LEU A 575 -13.42 -3.10 31.67
N LEU A 576 -13.51 -3.76 32.83
CA LEU A 576 -12.57 -3.54 33.92
C LEU A 576 -11.13 -3.78 33.43
N GLY A 577 -10.28 -2.78 33.58
CA GLY A 577 -8.89 -2.81 33.14
C GLY A 577 -8.62 -2.21 31.75
N ALA A 578 -9.64 -1.90 30.93
CA ALA A 578 -9.44 -1.31 29.60
C ALA A 578 -8.62 0.00 29.68
N ARG A 579 -8.92 0.84 30.67
CA ARG A 579 -8.17 2.08 30.94
C ARG A 579 -6.71 1.83 31.34
N SER A 580 -6.47 0.80 32.15
CA SER A 580 -5.10 0.41 32.52
C SER A 580 -4.30 -0.03 31.29
N GLU A 581 -4.91 -0.82 30.41
CA GLU A 581 -4.27 -1.27 29.17
C GLU A 581 -4.02 -0.11 28.20
N LEU A 582 -4.91 0.88 28.12
CA LEU A 582 -4.70 2.11 27.34
C LEU A 582 -3.45 2.87 27.82
N VAL A 583 -3.39 3.18 29.12
CA VAL A 583 -2.27 3.95 29.72
C VAL A 583 -0.93 3.22 29.56
N LYS A 584 -0.90 1.89 29.78
CA LYS A 584 0.31 1.08 29.57
C LYS A 584 0.76 1.09 28.12
N SER A 585 -0.18 0.89 27.20
CA SER A 585 0.13 0.79 25.76
C SER A 585 0.63 2.12 25.21
N LEU A 586 -0.02 3.23 25.54
CA LEU A 586 0.45 4.57 25.15
C LEU A 586 1.82 4.90 25.75
N GLY A 587 2.03 4.62 27.04
CA GLY A 587 3.32 4.84 27.67
C GLY A 587 4.45 4.02 27.02
N ASN A 588 4.18 2.78 26.62
CA ASN A 588 5.16 1.95 25.92
C ASN A 588 5.39 2.42 24.47
N ALA A 589 4.34 2.84 23.75
CA ALA A 589 4.51 3.46 22.44
C ALA A 589 5.35 4.75 22.51
N ALA A 590 5.16 5.55 23.57
CA ALA A 590 5.96 6.75 23.84
C ALA A 590 7.45 6.40 24.03
N GLU A 591 7.74 5.36 24.80
CA GLU A 591 9.10 4.85 25.02
C GLU A 591 9.76 4.42 23.70
N MET A 592 9.07 3.62 22.88
CA MET A 592 9.60 3.17 21.59
C MET A 592 9.87 4.35 20.65
N SER A 593 8.96 5.32 20.61
CA SER A 593 9.11 6.53 19.80
C SER A 593 10.29 7.38 20.26
N TYR A 594 10.48 7.53 21.58
CA TYR A 594 11.59 8.29 22.17
C TYR A 594 12.93 7.65 21.82
N GLN A 595 13.06 6.34 21.98
CA GLN A 595 14.28 5.59 21.66
C GLN A 595 14.65 5.66 20.16
N ARG A 596 13.68 5.94 19.30
CA ARG A 596 13.86 6.13 17.85
C ARG A 596 14.06 7.60 17.45
N GLY A 597 14.17 8.52 18.40
CA GLY A 597 14.33 9.95 18.14
C GLY A 597 13.08 10.64 17.60
N LYS A 598 11.90 10.01 17.70
CA LYS A 598 10.62 10.59 17.28
C LYS A 598 9.98 11.35 18.46
N PHE A 599 10.63 12.43 18.89
CA PHE A 599 10.31 13.11 20.15
C PHE A 599 8.90 13.73 20.18
N ARG A 600 8.43 14.34 19.08
CA ARG A 600 7.05 14.88 18.98
C ARG A 600 6.01 13.78 19.19
N ARG A 601 6.20 12.62 18.54
CA ARG A 601 5.33 11.45 18.69
C ARG A 601 5.39 10.88 20.11
N ALA A 602 6.59 10.77 20.68
CA ALA A 602 6.77 10.33 22.06
C ALA A 602 6.02 11.24 23.05
N LEU A 603 6.08 12.56 22.83
CA LEU A 603 5.38 13.55 23.62
C LEU A 603 3.85 13.35 23.55
N ARG A 604 3.28 13.20 22.34
CA ARG A 604 1.84 12.95 22.14
C ARG A 604 1.38 11.71 22.89
N PHE A 605 2.07 10.58 22.70
CA PHE A 605 1.70 9.34 23.36
C PHE A 605 1.83 9.41 24.89
N ALA A 606 2.86 10.09 25.39
CA ALA A 606 3.01 10.31 26.83
C ALA A 606 1.89 11.20 27.39
N SER A 607 1.51 12.27 26.69
CA SER A 607 0.38 13.13 27.07
C SER A 607 -0.93 12.35 27.15
N GLY A 608 -1.27 11.61 26.08
CA GLY A 608 -2.48 10.80 26.06
C GLY A 608 -2.49 9.73 27.16
N ALA A 609 -1.33 9.17 27.53
CA ALA A 609 -1.22 8.23 28.63
C ALA A 609 -1.47 8.89 30.00
N ILE A 610 -1.05 10.14 30.19
CA ILE A 610 -1.29 10.92 31.41
C ILE A 610 -2.78 11.26 31.48
N GLU A 611 -3.34 11.87 30.45
CA GLU A 611 -4.75 12.27 30.39
C GLU A 611 -5.70 11.09 30.61
N ALA A 612 -5.44 9.95 29.98
CA ALA A 612 -6.27 8.75 30.14
C ALA A 612 -6.23 8.19 31.58
N GLY A 613 -5.14 8.40 32.32
CA GLY A 613 -4.94 7.86 33.65
C GLY A 613 -5.21 8.83 34.81
N GLU A 614 -5.23 10.14 34.57
CA GLU A 614 -5.53 11.12 35.60
C GLU A 614 -6.96 10.94 36.14
N GLY A 615 -7.09 10.97 37.47
CA GLY A 615 -8.36 10.74 38.18
C GLY A 615 -8.88 9.29 38.14
N ALA A 616 -8.18 8.36 37.50
CA ALA A 616 -8.62 6.97 37.38
C ALA A 616 -8.09 6.09 38.54
N SER A 617 -8.99 5.63 39.41
CA SER A 617 -8.64 4.75 40.54
C SER A 617 -8.05 3.38 40.15
N VAL A 618 -8.28 2.94 38.91
CA VAL A 618 -7.83 1.65 38.37
C VAL A 618 -6.43 1.70 37.74
N VAL A 619 -5.77 2.87 37.75
CA VAL A 619 -4.43 3.07 37.18
C VAL A 619 -3.43 3.22 38.32
N ASP A 620 -2.33 2.46 38.25
CA ASP A 620 -1.24 2.53 39.23
C ASP A 620 -0.60 3.94 39.20
N PRO A 621 -0.55 4.65 40.34
CA PRO A 621 0.11 5.96 40.43
C PRO A 621 1.57 5.95 39.95
N ALA A 622 2.30 4.84 40.14
CA ALA A 622 3.67 4.71 39.67
C ALA A 622 3.78 4.77 38.14
N LEU A 623 2.76 4.26 37.43
CA LEU A 623 2.69 4.32 35.97
C LEU A 623 2.49 5.76 35.48
N LEU A 624 1.68 6.56 36.18
CA LEU A 624 1.51 7.99 35.88
C LEU A 624 2.81 8.77 36.07
N VAL A 625 3.52 8.52 37.17
CA VAL A 625 4.84 9.14 37.41
C VAL A 625 5.82 8.77 36.30
N LYS A 626 5.81 7.50 35.84
CA LYS A 626 6.65 7.05 34.73
C LYS A 626 6.30 7.77 33.42
N ASN A 627 5.02 7.95 33.11
CA ASN A 627 4.59 8.63 31.89
C ASN A 627 4.89 10.14 31.94
N LYS A 628 4.79 10.79 33.10
CA LYS A 628 5.23 12.19 33.30
C LYS A 628 6.72 12.35 32.98
N ARG A 629 7.57 11.45 33.49
CA ARG A 629 9.01 11.45 33.14
C ARG A 629 9.27 11.29 31.64
N ARG A 630 8.51 10.42 30.96
CA ARG A 630 8.61 10.25 29.50
C ARG A 630 8.19 11.49 28.74
N PHE A 631 7.12 12.15 29.18
CA PHE A 631 6.67 13.42 28.64
C PHE A 631 7.76 14.50 28.78
N ASP A 632 8.31 14.68 29.98
CA ASP A 632 9.35 15.67 30.26
C ASP A 632 10.63 15.39 29.45
N ALA A 633 11.04 14.12 29.35
CA ALA A 633 12.17 13.70 28.53
C ALA A 633 11.95 14.04 27.05
N ALA A 634 10.80 13.68 26.47
CA ALA A 634 10.49 14.01 25.09
C ALA A 634 10.41 15.52 24.83
N LYS A 635 9.81 16.27 25.76
CA LYS A 635 9.69 17.73 25.69
C LYS A 635 11.07 18.41 25.68
N SER A 636 12.02 17.91 26.47
CA SER A 636 13.38 18.47 26.53
C SER A 636 14.18 18.35 25.24
N GLN A 637 13.74 17.50 24.30
CA GLN A 637 14.40 17.27 23.00
C GLN A 637 13.77 18.09 21.87
N LEU A 638 12.68 18.81 22.14
CA LEU A 638 12.01 19.66 21.16
C LEU A 638 12.50 21.11 21.30
N PRO A 639 12.68 21.83 20.18
CA PRO A 639 13.17 23.19 20.16
C PRO A 639 12.20 24.22 20.75
#